data_AF-E6VQ47-F1
#
_entry.id   AF-E6VQ47-F1
#
_cell.length_a   1.000
_cell.length_b   1.000
_cell.length_c   1.000
_cell.angle_alpha   90.00
_cell.angle_beta   90.00
_cell.angle_gamma   90.00
#
_symmetry.space_group_name_H-M   'P 1'
#
loop_
_entity.id
_entity.type
_entity.pdbx_description
1 polymer ?
#
loop_
_entity_poly.entity_id
_entity_poly.type
_entity_poly.pdbx_seq_one_letter_code
_entity_poly.pdbx_strand_id
1 'polypeptide(L)'
;MNINVYGDLEARGLDRCFDYWAQQLGLEWRFSYGSIVTFLAEASVDQRSDDSAWDCIFIEPDELSKALMDLLSVLNSNRRLVFLLSPRRAGPRDEEMLLRAREDLQAANVTLDILDGRDTAELYNCSAIHRSGSGDTPYSAEFFAAIATATVRRIAVVEGVAGPPIKLIAVDADHTLWSGACGEDEIANLALGDAHLTLQRFLLDQQKRGVLLALCSHAARADLEAAFTTLPMLIRVDDFLIIAGEGRAKSASLASIAAELAIAHSAILMIDDNPAQCHEISSALPGVTTLLFEANAALKLNHIWRLDPVARTQEDERRNQFYIEQRERKVHLKHFAERSDFFSSIDQKVTVRAASKAALPRVEQLSRRCNQFHNDGRRWPLVSIKRYLDGGGHCLVVELSDRFGDLGIVAAMLFVVKVDRIDVDLIAMSCRALDRDVEACVLGHLIGSYGSIGLHFKGGATGRNEAFLRFAASVAKGAAPSDLPSLSQIAKTLSATAYGWTRRTDHKDPTASPVAALATCQPDVGLAGRIFDIEAVTHNHSASLILSAMRSARSAVSSNSSLPATIRDAMATILRHDRLGLDDSFFDVGGDSLMAVDVLTELEQLFGVMIPLTILFDTAFTPNDIATEIQCILTTMPPVAQMS
;
A
#
# COMPACT_ATOMS: atom_id res chain seq x y z
N MET A 1 6.06 -16.02 -2.98
CA MET A 1 6.95 -14.96 -3.49
C MET A 1 8.32 -15.17 -2.87
N ASN A 2 9.38 -15.26 -3.68
CA ASN A 2 10.72 -15.41 -3.15
C ASN A 2 11.33 -14.02 -2.89
N ILE A 3 11.86 -13.82 -1.69
CA ILE A 3 12.53 -12.60 -1.25
C ILE A 3 13.93 -13.02 -0.83
N ASN A 4 14.95 -12.41 -1.42
CA ASN A 4 16.32 -12.65 -0.98
C ASN A 4 16.73 -11.56 0.00
N VAL A 5 17.42 -11.93 1.07
CA VAL A 5 17.96 -11.03 2.07
C VAL A 5 19.47 -11.22 2.09
N TYR A 6 20.20 -10.17 1.72
CA TYR A 6 21.65 -10.17 1.66
C TYR A 6 22.19 -9.30 2.80
N GLY A 7 23.10 -9.87 3.57
CA GLY A 7 23.77 -9.21 4.69
C GLY A 7 24.78 -10.17 5.30
N ASP A 8 25.81 -9.64 5.96
CA ASP A 8 26.83 -10.47 6.60
C ASP A 8 26.29 -11.13 7.90
N LEU A 9 27.16 -11.65 8.77
CA LEU A 9 26.81 -12.34 10.04
C LEU A 9 25.80 -11.55 10.91
N GLU A 10 25.75 -10.24 10.72
CA GLU A 10 24.88 -9.28 11.39
C GLU A 10 23.39 -9.43 11.06
N ALA A 11 23.02 -10.10 9.96
CA ALA A 11 21.63 -10.26 9.51
C ALA A 11 20.90 -11.49 10.07
N ARG A 12 21.59 -12.36 10.82
CA ARG A 12 21.02 -13.62 11.35
C ARG A 12 19.82 -13.45 12.28
N GLY A 13 19.57 -12.26 12.83
CA GLY A 13 18.39 -11.98 13.66
C GLY A 13 17.11 -11.64 12.88
N LEU A 14 17.19 -11.50 11.56
CA LEU A 14 16.06 -11.08 10.72
C LEU A 14 15.14 -12.24 10.29
N ASP A 15 15.66 -13.46 10.27
CA ASP A 15 14.96 -14.68 9.86
C ASP A 15 13.62 -14.86 10.57
N ARG A 16 13.67 -14.90 11.90
CA ARG A 16 12.51 -15.09 12.77
C ARG A 16 11.49 -13.95 12.62
N CYS A 17 11.97 -12.74 12.38
CA CYS A 17 11.12 -11.56 12.21
C CYS A 17 10.35 -11.61 10.88
N PHE A 18 11.02 -12.03 9.81
CA PHE A 18 10.42 -12.17 8.49
C PHE A 18 9.41 -13.31 8.42
N ASP A 19 9.73 -14.46 9.01
CA ASP A 19 8.83 -15.61 9.09
C ASP A 19 7.56 -15.29 9.89
N TYR A 20 7.69 -14.59 11.02
CA TYR A 20 6.55 -14.12 11.80
C TYR A 20 5.58 -13.31 10.93
N TRP A 21 6.10 -12.32 10.18
CA TRP A 21 5.26 -11.49 9.34
C TRP A 21 4.68 -12.22 8.13
N ALA A 22 5.42 -13.13 7.51
CA ALA A 22 4.89 -13.97 6.45
C ALA A 22 3.68 -14.78 6.96
N GLN A 23 3.78 -15.34 8.18
CA GLN A 23 2.68 -16.04 8.82
C GLN A 23 1.50 -15.12 9.16
N GLN A 24 1.75 -13.94 9.76
CA GLN A 24 0.69 -12.98 10.11
C GLN A 24 -0.10 -12.51 8.88
N LEU A 25 0.59 -12.31 7.75
CA LEU A 25 -0.04 -11.93 6.49
C LEU A 25 -0.60 -13.15 5.71
N GLY A 26 -0.31 -14.36 6.20
CA GLY A 26 -0.63 -15.64 5.58
C GLY A 26 0.01 -15.84 4.20
N LEU A 27 1.11 -15.17 3.92
CA LEU A 27 1.74 -15.16 2.61
C LEU A 27 2.76 -16.30 2.51
N GLU A 28 2.80 -16.96 1.36
CA GLU A 28 3.87 -17.90 1.03
C GLU A 28 5.12 -17.13 0.59
N TRP A 29 5.68 -16.34 1.50
CA TRP A 29 6.95 -15.66 1.30
C TRP A 29 8.07 -16.58 1.74
N ARG A 30 9.09 -16.74 0.88
CA ARG A 30 10.28 -17.55 1.19
C ARG A 30 11.48 -16.63 1.22
N PHE A 31 12.16 -16.59 2.36
CA PHE A 31 13.34 -15.78 2.56
C PHE A 31 14.59 -16.62 2.36
N SER A 32 15.49 -16.16 1.48
CA SER A 32 16.80 -16.79 1.27
C SER A 32 17.89 -15.84 1.73
N TYR A 33 18.88 -16.34 2.47
CA TYR A 33 19.92 -15.52 3.09
C TYR A 33 21.29 -15.75 2.45
N GLY A 34 22.00 -14.67 2.14
CA GLY A 34 23.35 -14.72 1.55
C GLY A 34 24.21 -13.52 1.97
N SER A 35 25.52 -13.58 1.75
CA SER A 35 26.40 -12.42 2.00
C SER A 35 26.32 -11.40 0.87
N ILE A 36 26.72 -10.15 1.14
CA ILE A 36 26.84 -9.13 0.09
C ILE A 36 27.89 -9.57 -0.95
N VAL A 37 28.96 -10.22 -0.52
CA VAL A 37 30.00 -10.74 -1.42
C VAL A 37 29.41 -11.79 -2.37
N THR A 38 28.56 -12.70 -1.86
CA THR A 38 27.84 -13.67 -2.70
C THR A 38 26.91 -12.96 -3.68
N PHE A 39 26.17 -11.93 -3.23
CA PHE A 39 25.32 -11.12 -4.10
C PHE A 39 26.11 -10.49 -5.26
N LEU A 40 27.28 -9.93 -4.98
CA LEU A 40 28.14 -9.29 -5.98
C LEU A 40 28.90 -10.30 -6.86
N ALA A 41 29.25 -11.47 -6.34
CA ALA A 41 30.02 -12.50 -7.05
C ALA A 41 29.17 -13.35 -8.01
N GLU A 42 27.89 -13.58 -7.71
CA GLU A 42 26.95 -14.33 -8.56
C GLU A 42 26.42 -13.50 -9.75
N ALA A 43 27.21 -12.52 -10.22
CA ALA A 43 26.86 -11.54 -11.24
C ALA A 43 26.96 -12.05 -12.70
N SER A 44 27.03 -13.37 -12.95
CA SER A 44 26.74 -13.88 -14.28
C SER A 44 25.22 -13.98 -14.45
N VAL A 45 24.69 -13.10 -15.30
CA VAL A 45 23.28 -12.80 -15.62
C VAL A 45 22.38 -14.04 -15.87
N ASP A 46 22.95 -15.23 -16.10
CA ASP A 46 22.20 -16.46 -16.44
C ASP A 46 22.03 -17.48 -15.28
N GLN A 47 22.70 -17.30 -14.12
CA GLN A 47 22.67 -18.31 -13.03
C GLN A 47 21.75 -17.95 -11.85
N ARG A 48 21.23 -16.73 -11.78
CA ARG A 48 20.27 -16.37 -10.74
C ARG A 48 18.94 -17.02 -11.09
N SER A 49 18.43 -17.92 -10.23
CA SER A 49 17.08 -18.46 -10.39
C SER A 49 16.10 -17.29 -10.50
N ASP A 50 15.44 -17.17 -11.65
CA ASP A 50 14.68 -16.01 -12.13
C ASP A 50 13.36 -15.75 -11.35
N ASP A 51 13.24 -16.28 -10.13
CA ASP A 51 11.99 -16.37 -9.37
C ASP A 51 11.88 -15.39 -8.17
N SER A 52 12.93 -14.63 -7.83
CA SER A 52 12.84 -13.65 -6.73
C SER A 52 12.22 -12.32 -7.17
N ALA A 53 11.20 -11.88 -6.44
CA ALA A 53 10.50 -10.63 -6.71
C ALA A 53 11.19 -9.42 -6.03
N TRP A 54 11.89 -9.68 -4.92
CA TRP A 54 12.59 -8.67 -4.12
C TRP A 54 13.97 -9.13 -3.70
N ASP A 55 14.91 -8.19 -3.69
CA ASP A 55 16.24 -8.34 -3.11
C ASP A 55 16.40 -7.26 -2.01
N CYS A 56 16.52 -7.67 -0.75
CA CYS A 56 16.75 -6.81 0.41
C CYS A 56 18.24 -6.84 0.76
N ILE A 57 18.92 -5.70 0.73
CA ILE A 57 20.36 -5.60 0.97
C ILE A 57 20.57 -4.81 2.26
N PHE A 58 21.10 -5.48 3.29
CA PHE A 58 21.48 -4.87 4.56
C PHE A 58 22.94 -4.44 4.50
N ILE A 59 23.20 -3.13 4.50
CA ILE A 59 24.54 -2.56 4.32
C ILE A 59 24.83 -1.45 5.33
N GLU A 60 26.06 -1.39 5.81
CA GLU A 60 26.50 -0.27 6.64
C GLU A 60 26.73 0.99 5.79
N PRO A 61 26.36 2.20 6.29
CA PRO A 61 26.59 3.45 5.56
C PRO A 61 28.02 3.62 5.05
N ASP A 62 29.04 3.28 5.84
CA ASP A 62 30.45 3.43 5.46
C ASP A 62 30.84 2.54 4.26
N GLU A 63 30.16 1.41 4.09
CA GLU A 63 30.40 0.46 3.00
C GLU A 63 29.59 0.80 1.74
N LEU A 64 28.55 1.61 1.87
CA LEU A 64 27.63 1.94 0.79
C LEU A 64 28.35 2.58 -0.39
N SER A 65 29.35 3.45 -0.19
CA SER A 65 30.05 4.14 -1.29
C SER A 65 30.79 3.15 -2.18
N LYS A 66 31.46 2.18 -1.55
CA LYS A 66 32.22 1.15 -2.23
C LYS A 66 31.28 0.17 -2.92
N ALA A 67 30.24 -0.26 -2.21
CA ALA A 67 29.26 -1.18 -2.75
C ALA A 67 28.43 -0.55 -3.87
N LEU A 68 28.13 0.75 -3.83
CA LEU A 68 27.19 1.41 -4.74
C LEU A 68 27.59 1.26 -6.21
N MET A 69 28.87 1.46 -6.54
CA MET A 69 29.35 1.31 -7.91
C MET A 69 29.26 -0.14 -8.40
N ASP A 70 29.63 -1.09 -7.55
CA ASP A 70 29.55 -2.52 -7.85
C ASP A 70 28.08 -2.96 -7.98
N LEU A 71 27.21 -2.46 -7.09
CA LEU A 71 25.77 -2.67 -7.12
C LEU A 71 25.18 -2.14 -8.43
N LEU A 72 25.41 -0.86 -8.77
CA LEU A 72 24.93 -0.24 -10.00
C LEU A 72 25.33 -1.03 -11.26
N SER A 73 26.49 -1.69 -11.25
CA SER A 73 26.94 -2.56 -12.35
C SER A 73 26.15 -3.87 -12.48
N VAL A 74 25.51 -4.32 -11.40
CA VAL A 74 24.79 -5.59 -11.26
C VAL A 74 23.25 -5.39 -11.27
N LEU A 75 22.77 -4.18 -10.97
CA LEU A 75 21.34 -3.89 -10.89
C LEU A 75 20.68 -3.86 -12.27
N ASN A 76 19.80 -4.83 -12.53
CA ASN A 76 18.92 -4.83 -13.70
C ASN A 76 17.63 -4.03 -13.42
N SER A 77 17.07 -3.40 -14.47
CA SER A 77 15.88 -2.52 -14.37
C SER A 77 14.57 -3.21 -13.96
N ASN A 78 14.54 -4.54 -13.82
CA ASN A 78 13.33 -5.31 -13.53
C ASN A 78 13.19 -5.76 -12.06
N ARG A 79 14.23 -5.62 -11.23
CA ARG A 79 14.19 -6.03 -9.81
C ARG A 79 13.78 -4.87 -8.90
N ARG A 80 13.02 -5.17 -7.85
CA ARG A 80 12.66 -4.23 -6.78
C ARG A 80 13.59 -4.50 -5.60
N LEU A 81 14.38 -3.52 -5.20
CA LEU A 81 15.35 -3.68 -4.11
C LEU A 81 15.04 -2.80 -2.91
N VAL A 82 15.29 -3.34 -1.72
CA VAL A 82 15.21 -2.61 -0.45
C VAL A 82 16.61 -2.52 0.17
N PHE A 83 17.10 -1.31 0.43
CA PHE A 83 18.34 -1.11 1.19
C PHE A 83 18.00 -0.91 2.66
N LEU A 84 18.58 -1.73 3.53
CA LEU A 84 18.47 -1.62 4.97
C LEU A 84 19.80 -1.08 5.50
N LEU A 85 19.78 0.10 6.09
CA LEU A 85 21.01 0.77 6.50
C LEU A 85 21.27 0.58 7.99
N SER A 86 22.54 0.32 8.34
CA SER A 86 23.00 0.30 9.74
C SER A 86 22.80 1.67 10.40
N PRO A 87 22.42 1.76 11.68
CA PRO A 87 21.98 3.03 12.27
C PRO A 87 23.11 3.86 12.88
N ARG A 88 24.39 3.62 12.54
CA ARG A 88 25.50 4.45 13.02
C ARG A 88 25.26 5.93 12.68
N ARG A 89 25.65 6.84 13.59
CA ARG A 89 25.39 8.28 13.47
C ARG A 89 26.03 8.85 12.19
N ALA A 90 25.19 9.11 11.21
CA ALA A 90 25.49 9.81 9.99
C ALA A 90 26.04 11.18 10.39
N GLY A 91 27.34 11.38 10.20
CA GLY A 91 27.88 12.72 10.13
C GLY A 91 27.30 13.44 8.91
N PRO A 92 27.52 14.75 8.75
CA PRO A 92 27.09 15.49 7.56
C PRO A 92 27.52 14.85 6.23
N ARG A 93 28.63 14.09 6.25
CA ARG A 93 29.14 13.33 5.10
C ARG A 93 28.26 12.14 4.73
N ASP A 94 27.67 11.47 5.70
CA ASP A 94 26.90 10.25 5.47
C ASP A 94 25.50 10.60 4.97
N GLU A 95 24.91 11.71 5.43
CA GLU A 95 23.67 12.27 4.85
C GLU A 95 23.88 12.70 3.39
N GLU A 96 24.97 13.40 3.10
CA GLU A 96 25.33 13.79 1.72
C GLU A 96 25.57 12.55 0.85
N MET A 97 26.19 11.52 1.41
CA MET A 97 26.44 10.25 0.73
C MET A 97 25.16 9.46 0.47
N LEU A 98 24.21 9.41 1.42
CA LEU A 98 22.90 8.79 1.25
C LEU A 98 22.06 9.54 0.20
N LEU A 99 22.15 10.86 0.17
CA LEU A 99 21.51 11.69 -0.84
C LEU A 99 22.10 11.42 -2.23
N ARG A 100 23.43 11.40 -2.35
CA ARG A 100 24.12 11.07 -3.61
C ARG A 100 23.80 9.64 -4.07
N ALA A 101 23.83 8.66 -3.17
CA ALA A 101 23.45 7.29 -3.48
C ALA A 101 22.00 7.21 -4.00
N ARG A 102 21.07 7.95 -3.40
CA ARG A 102 19.69 8.07 -3.90
C ARG A 102 19.66 8.65 -5.31
N GLU A 103 20.39 9.72 -5.59
CA GLU A 103 20.44 10.37 -6.91
C GLU A 103 21.04 9.45 -7.98
N ASP A 104 22.19 8.82 -7.70
CA ASP A 104 22.87 7.90 -8.61
C ASP A 104 22.00 6.67 -8.93
N LEU A 105 21.31 6.11 -7.92
CA LEU A 105 20.40 4.97 -8.09
C LEU A 105 19.12 5.35 -8.84
N GLN A 106 18.57 6.55 -8.60
CA GLN A 106 17.43 7.07 -9.36
C GLN A 106 17.80 7.29 -10.84
N ALA A 107 19.00 7.80 -11.12
CA ALA A 107 19.51 7.99 -12.48
C ALA A 107 19.65 6.66 -13.23
N ALA A 108 19.94 5.56 -12.52
CA ALA A 108 20.04 4.22 -13.09
C ALA A 108 18.68 3.57 -13.45
N ASN A 109 17.55 4.25 -13.24
CA ASN A 109 16.20 3.78 -13.57
C ASN A 109 15.83 2.44 -12.89
N VAL A 110 16.35 2.22 -11.67
CA VAL A 110 16.02 1.09 -10.79
C VAL A 110 14.88 1.52 -9.85
N THR A 111 13.88 0.66 -9.65
CA THR A 111 12.84 0.90 -8.63
C THR A 111 13.42 0.52 -7.27
N LEU A 112 13.75 1.52 -6.46
CA LEU A 112 14.50 1.35 -5.22
C LEU A 112 13.81 1.98 -4.02
N ASP A 113 13.75 1.23 -2.92
CA ASP A 113 13.36 1.72 -1.61
C ASP A 113 14.53 1.66 -0.63
N ILE A 114 14.80 2.76 0.08
CA ILE A 114 15.86 2.83 1.09
C ILE A 114 15.20 3.05 2.44
N LEU A 115 15.52 2.17 3.38
CA LEU A 115 15.12 2.22 4.79
C LEU A 115 16.33 2.58 5.65
N ASP A 116 16.26 3.76 6.27
CA ASP A 116 17.22 4.18 7.27
C ASP A 116 16.92 3.48 8.59
N GLY A 117 17.93 2.84 9.18
CA GLY A 117 17.79 2.13 10.44
C GLY A 117 17.42 3.04 11.61
N ARG A 118 17.87 4.30 11.66
CA ARG A 118 17.48 5.22 12.75
C ARG A 118 16.05 5.71 12.60
N ASP A 119 15.65 6.11 11.40
CA ASP A 119 14.26 6.50 11.14
C ASP A 119 13.32 5.33 11.50
N THR A 120 13.75 4.11 11.21
CA THR A 120 13.01 2.89 11.56
C THR A 120 12.99 2.65 13.07
N ALA A 121 14.12 2.82 13.75
CA ALA A 121 14.21 2.65 15.20
C ALA A 121 13.34 3.68 15.94
N GLU A 122 13.30 4.93 15.46
CA GLU A 122 12.43 5.99 15.98
C GLU A 122 10.96 5.68 15.70
N LEU A 123 10.62 5.29 14.46
CA LEU A 123 9.25 4.94 14.07
C LEU A 123 8.67 3.83 14.94
N TYR A 124 9.46 2.83 15.31
CA TYR A 124 9.01 1.71 16.16
C TYR A 124 9.47 1.85 17.62
N ASN A 125 9.87 3.04 18.05
CA ASN A 125 10.25 3.34 19.44
C ASN A 125 11.19 2.28 20.08
N CYS A 126 12.27 1.95 19.39
CA CYS A 126 13.27 1.01 19.90
C CYS A 126 14.01 1.61 21.10
N SER A 127 14.12 0.86 22.20
CA SER A 127 14.84 1.30 23.40
C SER A 127 16.35 1.33 23.18
N ALA A 128 16.85 0.41 22.35
CA ALA A 128 18.24 0.34 21.96
C ALA A 128 18.37 -0.22 20.55
N ILE A 129 19.25 0.38 19.76
CA ILE A 129 19.61 -0.14 18.44
C ILE A 129 20.64 -1.26 18.55
N HIS A 130 21.66 -1.05 19.38
CA HIS A 130 22.76 -1.97 19.59
C HIS A 130 22.56 -2.80 20.85
N ARG A 131 23.06 -4.03 20.84
CA ARG A 131 23.05 -4.89 22.02
C ARG A 131 24.15 -4.46 23.00
N SER A 132 23.85 -4.50 24.29
CA SER A 132 24.84 -4.31 25.36
C SER A 132 25.58 -5.63 25.62
N GLY A 133 26.80 -5.79 25.12
CA GLY A 133 27.68 -6.95 25.42
C GLY A 133 28.38 -7.56 24.20
N SER A 134 29.23 -8.56 24.44
CA SER A 134 29.93 -9.33 23.39
C SER A 134 29.07 -10.51 22.93
N GLY A 135 28.50 -10.42 21.73
CA GLY A 135 27.81 -11.51 21.05
C GLY A 135 27.97 -11.37 19.54
N ASP A 136 27.65 -12.43 18.79
CA ASP A 136 27.92 -12.52 17.34
C ASP A 136 27.11 -11.54 16.48
N THR A 137 26.03 -10.94 17.01
CA THR A 137 25.19 -9.96 16.31
C THR A 137 25.28 -8.57 16.94
N PRO A 138 25.56 -7.50 16.17
CA PRO A 138 25.80 -6.14 16.70
C PRO A 138 24.53 -5.36 17.09
N TYR A 139 23.34 -5.87 16.74
CA TYR A 139 22.06 -5.18 16.95
C TYR A 139 21.18 -5.85 18.01
N SER A 140 20.28 -5.06 18.59
CA SER A 140 19.27 -5.54 19.54
C SER A 140 18.16 -6.33 18.83
N ALA A 141 17.46 -7.18 19.57
CA ALA A 141 16.27 -7.87 19.06
C ALA A 141 15.15 -6.88 18.68
N GLU A 142 15.02 -5.77 19.40
CA GLU A 142 14.04 -4.71 19.09
C GLU A 142 14.33 -4.08 17.73
N PHE A 143 15.60 -3.80 17.45
CA PHE A 143 16.00 -3.25 16.18
C PHE A 143 15.73 -4.22 15.02
N PHE A 144 16.03 -5.51 15.19
CA PHE A 144 15.70 -6.52 14.17
C PHE A 144 14.20 -6.61 13.91
N ALA A 145 13.37 -6.59 14.97
CA ALA A 145 11.93 -6.58 14.84
C ALA A 145 11.44 -5.33 14.08
N ALA A 146 11.98 -4.16 14.40
CA ALA A 146 11.62 -2.91 13.74
C ALA A 146 12.00 -2.89 12.25
N ILE A 147 13.26 -3.21 11.92
CA ILE A 147 13.75 -3.15 10.53
C ILE A 147 13.11 -4.21 9.63
N ALA A 148 12.87 -5.42 10.15
CA ALA A 148 12.11 -6.44 9.44
C ALA A 148 10.66 -5.99 9.21
N THR A 149 10.01 -5.41 10.23
CA THR A 149 8.65 -4.88 10.09
C THR A 149 8.58 -3.77 9.05
N ALA A 150 9.52 -2.82 9.06
CA ALA A 150 9.59 -1.75 8.08
C ALA A 150 9.81 -2.28 6.64
N THR A 151 10.62 -3.33 6.50
CA THR A 151 10.88 -4.00 5.22
C THR A 151 9.61 -4.68 4.70
N VAL A 152 8.95 -5.49 5.52
CA VAL A 152 7.68 -6.15 5.19
C VAL A 152 6.62 -5.11 4.86
N ARG A 153 6.50 -4.05 5.66
CA ARG A 153 5.60 -2.91 5.43
C ARG A 153 5.80 -2.34 4.03
N ARG A 154 7.05 -2.08 3.65
CA ARG A 154 7.39 -1.55 2.32
C ARG A 154 6.97 -2.49 1.20
N ILE A 155 7.36 -3.76 1.30
CA ILE A 155 7.02 -4.79 0.29
C ILE A 155 5.51 -4.94 0.17
N ALA A 156 4.80 -5.04 1.30
CA ALA A 156 3.36 -5.21 1.34
C ALA A 156 2.62 -4.04 0.68
N VAL A 157 3.10 -2.81 0.87
CA VAL A 157 2.54 -1.61 0.25
C VAL A 157 2.78 -1.60 -1.26
N VAL A 158 4.01 -1.90 -1.71
CA VAL A 158 4.37 -1.87 -3.13
C VAL A 158 3.72 -3.01 -3.93
N GLU A 159 3.60 -4.19 -3.34
CA GLU A 159 2.89 -5.33 -3.93
C GLU A 159 1.36 -5.23 -3.79
N GLY A 160 0.86 -4.24 -3.04
CA GLY A 160 -0.58 -4.05 -2.80
C GLY A 160 -1.20 -5.09 -1.87
N VAL A 161 -0.38 -5.86 -1.16
CA VAL A 161 -0.80 -6.82 -0.12
C VAL A 161 -1.42 -6.10 1.07
N ALA A 162 -0.91 -4.90 1.40
CA ALA A 162 -1.50 -4.05 2.44
C ALA A 162 -2.90 -3.53 2.07
N GLY A 163 -3.36 -3.78 0.84
CA GLY A 163 -4.59 -3.23 0.28
C GLY A 163 -4.36 -1.94 -0.52
N PRO A 164 -5.42 -1.37 -1.12
CA PRO A 164 -5.30 -0.16 -1.91
C PRO A 164 -4.86 1.02 -1.02
N PRO A 165 -4.07 1.97 -1.57
CA PRO A 165 -3.61 3.13 -0.82
C PRO A 165 -4.80 3.98 -0.37
N ILE A 166 -4.70 4.55 0.83
CA ILE A 166 -5.68 5.52 1.32
C ILE A 166 -5.53 6.81 0.51
N LYS A 167 -6.66 7.32 0.02
CA LYS A 167 -6.74 8.55 -0.78
C LYS A 167 -7.53 9.65 -0.08
N LEU A 168 -8.36 9.27 0.88
CA LEU A 168 -9.20 10.16 1.64
C LEU A 168 -9.15 9.75 3.12
N ILE A 169 -8.90 10.73 3.98
CA ILE A 169 -9.14 10.61 5.42
C ILE A 169 -10.38 11.44 5.74
N ALA A 170 -11.43 10.76 6.19
CA ALA A 170 -12.56 11.38 6.84
C ALA A 170 -12.33 11.37 8.35
N VAL A 171 -12.61 12.48 9.03
CA VAL A 171 -12.38 12.61 10.46
C VAL A 171 -13.61 13.21 11.13
N ASP A 172 -13.96 12.72 12.31
CA ASP A 172 -14.93 13.41 13.17
C ASP A 172 -14.32 14.68 13.78
N ALA A 173 -15.17 15.56 14.30
CA ALA A 173 -14.76 16.80 14.93
C ALA A 173 -14.76 16.68 16.46
N ASP A 174 -15.94 16.53 17.05
CA ASP A 174 -16.13 16.45 18.49
C ASP A 174 -15.38 15.25 19.07
N HIS A 175 -14.77 15.44 20.24
CA HIS A 175 -13.90 14.47 20.94
C HIS A 175 -12.70 13.91 20.13
N THR A 176 -12.56 14.28 18.85
CA THR A 176 -11.54 13.76 17.93
C THR A 176 -10.53 14.85 17.55
N LEU A 177 -10.98 15.98 16.99
CA LEU A 177 -10.13 17.14 16.66
C LEU A 177 -9.92 18.07 17.85
N TRP A 178 -10.81 18.02 18.85
CA TRP A 178 -10.77 18.70 20.14
C TRP A 178 -11.57 17.90 21.17
N SER A 179 -11.47 18.24 22.45
CA SER A 179 -12.35 17.65 23.48
C SER A 179 -13.66 18.42 23.59
N GLY A 180 -14.75 17.70 23.83
CA GLY A 180 -16.10 18.25 23.99
C GLY A 180 -16.89 18.22 22.70
N ALA A 181 -18.20 18.50 22.81
CA ALA A 181 -19.15 18.48 21.71
C ALA A 181 -19.64 19.90 21.40
N CYS A 182 -19.26 20.47 20.25
CA CYS A 182 -19.48 21.90 19.97
C CYS A 182 -20.96 22.31 19.84
N GLY A 183 -21.87 21.37 19.61
CA GLY A 183 -23.32 21.62 19.57
C GLY A 183 -24.03 21.48 20.93
N GLU A 184 -23.36 20.91 21.94
CA GLU A 184 -23.92 20.66 23.28
C GLU A 184 -23.21 21.48 24.36
N ASP A 185 -21.90 21.62 24.25
CA ASP A 185 -21.04 22.37 25.14
C ASP A 185 -20.89 23.83 24.69
N GLU A 186 -20.70 24.74 25.64
CA GLU A 186 -20.22 26.08 25.30
C GLU A 186 -18.83 25.97 24.65
N ILE A 187 -18.63 26.64 23.51
CA ILE A 187 -17.36 26.60 22.75
C ILE A 187 -16.14 26.95 23.64
N ALA A 188 -16.32 27.80 24.64
CA ALA A 188 -15.28 28.18 25.60
C ALA A 188 -14.77 27.00 26.47
N ASN A 189 -15.56 25.93 26.60
CA ASN A 189 -15.21 24.73 27.35
C ASN A 189 -14.53 23.65 26.49
N LEU A 190 -14.49 23.83 25.16
CA LEU A 190 -13.73 22.96 24.29
C LEU A 190 -12.23 23.18 24.51
N ALA A 191 -11.44 22.11 24.38
CA ALA A 191 -10.01 22.19 24.63
C ALA A 191 -9.18 21.33 23.65
N LEU A 192 -7.94 21.75 23.46
CA LEU A 192 -6.95 21.03 22.67
C LEU A 192 -5.96 20.36 23.62
N GLY A 193 -5.80 19.04 23.46
CA GLY A 193 -4.78 18.25 24.14
C GLY A 193 -3.71 17.79 23.15
N ASP A 194 -2.64 17.17 23.67
CA ASP A 194 -1.52 16.74 22.85
C ASP A 194 -1.91 15.71 21.78
N ALA A 195 -2.86 14.81 22.09
CA ALA A 195 -3.40 13.85 21.15
C ALA A 195 -4.11 14.54 19.97
N HIS A 196 -4.96 15.55 20.26
CA HIS A 196 -5.66 16.34 19.24
C HIS A 196 -4.67 17.06 18.33
N LEU A 197 -3.68 17.75 18.91
CA LEU A 197 -2.65 18.46 18.14
C LEU A 197 -1.80 17.50 17.29
N THR A 198 -1.53 16.29 17.79
CA THR A 198 -0.80 15.26 17.05
C THR A 198 -1.62 14.75 15.87
N LEU A 199 -2.93 14.51 16.05
CA LEU A 199 -3.83 14.17 14.95
C LEU A 199 -3.86 15.28 13.90
N GLN A 200 -4.01 16.54 14.31
CA GLN A 200 -4.05 17.66 13.37
C GLN A 200 -2.75 17.79 12.55
N ARG A 201 -1.58 17.63 13.19
CA ARG A 201 -0.28 17.61 12.48
C ARG A 201 -0.19 16.44 11.51
N PHE A 202 -0.65 15.27 11.91
CA PHE A 202 -0.69 14.09 11.07
C PHE A 202 -1.58 14.33 9.83
N LEU A 203 -2.80 14.85 10.01
CA LEU A 203 -3.70 15.16 8.89
C LEU A 203 -3.06 16.14 7.90
N LEU A 204 -2.41 17.19 8.39
CA LEU A 204 -1.69 18.15 7.55
C LEU A 204 -0.51 17.51 6.80
N ASP A 205 0.24 16.59 7.42
CA ASP A 205 1.31 15.84 6.75
C ASP A 205 0.75 14.91 5.65
N GLN A 206 -0.35 14.22 5.92
CA GLN A 206 -1.05 13.40 4.93
C GLN A 206 -1.58 14.26 3.76
N GLN A 207 -2.09 15.45 4.07
CA GLN A 207 -2.55 16.41 3.08
C GLN A 207 -1.39 16.85 2.15
N LYS A 208 -0.20 17.15 2.70
CA LYS A 208 1.01 17.45 1.91
C LYS A 208 1.45 16.28 1.03
N ARG A 209 1.14 15.04 1.42
CA ARG A 209 1.39 13.83 0.64
C ARG A 209 0.30 13.55 -0.43
N GLY A 210 -0.69 14.44 -0.55
CA GLY A 210 -1.76 14.33 -1.55
C GLY A 210 -2.95 13.49 -1.11
N VAL A 211 -3.09 13.21 0.19
CA VAL A 211 -4.30 12.60 0.76
C VAL A 211 -5.35 13.70 0.95
N LEU A 212 -6.58 13.43 0.52
CA LEU A 212 -7.69 14.36 0.68
C LEU A 212 -8.23 14.27 2.11
N LEU A 213 -8.75 15.39 2.62
CA LEU A 213 -9.38 15.44 3.93
C LEU A 213 -10.87 15.77 3.79
N ALA A 214 -11.72 15.10 4.57
CA ALA A 214 -13.13 15.44 4.75
C ALA A 214 -13.49 15.45 6.24
N LEU A 215 -14.38 16.35 6.62
CA LEU A 215 -14.95 16.40 7.96
C LEU A 215 -16.28 15.63 7.94
N CYS A 216 -16.40 14.59 8.76
CA CYS A 216 -17.57 13.73 8.85
C CYS A 216 -18.12 13.73 10.29
N SER A 217 -18.88 14.78 10.63
CA SER A 217 -19.39 15.04 11.98
C SER A 217 -20.90 15.24 11.99
N HIS A 218 -21.55 14.88 13.10
CA HIS A 218 -22.98 15.13 13.31
C HIS A 218 -23.31 16.56 13.73
N ALA A 219 -22.32 17.31 14.21
CA ALA A 219 -22.50 18.69 14.62
C ALA A 219 -22.95 19.57 13.43
N ALA A 220 -23.74 20.60 13.74
CA ALA A 220 -24.19 21.53 12.72
C ALA A 220 -23.00 22.31 12.18
N ARG A 221 -23.05 22.63 10.88
CA ARG A 221 -21.95 23.34 10.20
C ARG A 221 -21.55 24.65 10.88
N ALA A 222 -22.53 25.40 11.40
CA ALA A 222 -22.27 26.68 12.06
C ALA A 222 -21.46 26.52 13.36
N ASP A 223 -21.74 25.48 14.15
CA ASP A 223 -21.05 25.21 15.41
C ASP A 223 -19.62 24.74 15.16
N LEU A 224 -19.43 23.91 14.14
CA LEU A 224 -18.11 23.50 13.67
C LEU A 224 -17.29 24.73 13.27
N GLU A 225 -17.81 25.58 12.39
CA GLU A 225 -17.11 26.79 11.92
C GLU A 225 -16.76 27.74 13.10
N ALA A 226 -17.65 27.87 14.09
CA ALA A 226 -17.40 28.66 15.29
C ALA A 226 -16.29 28.06 16.18
N ALA A 227 -16.28 26.74 16.37
CA ALA A 227 -15.23 26.04 17.11
C ALA A 227 -13.86 26.19 16.43
N PHE A 228 -13.79 25.98 15.10
CA PHE A 228 -12.56 26.17 14.31
C PHE A 228 -12.02 27.60 14.36
N THR A 229 -12.90 28.60 14.50
CA THR A 229 -12.52 30.01 14.60
C THR A 229 -12.02 30.39 16.00
N THR A 230 -12.58 29.78 17.03
CA THR A 230 -12.33 30.15 18.44
C THR A 230 -11.13 29.43 19.01
N LEU A 231 -10.97 28.14 18.72
CA LEU A 231 -9.86 27.33 19.21
C LEU A 231 -8.57 27.63 18.44
N PRO A 232 -7.39 27.54 19.09
CA PRO A 232 -6.09 27.73 18.42
C PRO A 232 -5.72 26.49 17.58
N MET A 233 -6.52 26.20 16.56
CA MET A 233 -6.38 25.04 15.69
C MET A 233 -5.13 25.12 14.81
N LEU A 234 -4.49 23.97 14.58
CA LEU A 234 -3.42 23.82 13.58
C LEU A 234 -4.00 23.61 12.18
N ILE A 235 -5.00 22.73 12.09
CA ILE A 235 -5.75 22.47 10.85
C ILE A 235 -6.91 23.45 10.75
N ARG A 236 -7.12 24.02 9.56
CA ARG A 236 -8.20 24.98 9.30
C ARG A 236 -9.40 24.26 8.70
N VAL A 237 -10.57 24.87 8.85
CA VAL A 237 -11.80 24.35 8.22
C VAL A 237 -11.66 24.23 6.69
N ASP A 238 -10.91 25.15 6.07
CA ASP A 238 -10.64 25.17 4.62
C ASP A 238 -9.70 24.04 4.15
N ASP A 239 -9.00 23.36 5.07
CA ASP A 239 -8.18 22.20 4.73
C ASP A 239 -9.04 20.98 4.37
N PHE A 240 -10.32 20.98 4.74
CA PHE A 240 -11.28 19.92 4.44
C PHE A 240 -12.04 20.22 3.14
N LEU A 241 -11.94 19.29 2.19
CA LEU A 241 -12.58 19.43 0.89
C LEU A 241 -14.11 19.35 0.99
N ILE A 242 -14.62 18.52 1.88
CA ILE A 242 -16.06 18.30 2.13
C ILE A 242 -16.31 18.27 3.64
N ILE A 243 -17.40 18.90 4.06
CA ILE A 243 -17.94 18.85 5.43
C ILE A 243 -19.33 18.22 5.35
N ALA A 244 -19.59 17.23 6.19
CA ALA A 244 -20.65 16.26 6.01
C ALA A 244 -21.06 15.63 7.35
N GLY A 245 -22.30 15.16 7.48
CA GLY A 245 -22.72 14.29 8.60
C GLY A 245 -23.89 14.82 9.44
N GLU A 246 -24.21 16.11 9.32
CA GLU A 246 -25.36 16.72 9.97
C GLU A 246 -26.67 15.99 9.59
N GLY A 247 -27.39 15.47 10.60
CA GLY A 247 -28.70 14.83 10.44
C GLY A 247 -28.73 13.51 9.67
N ARG A 248 -27.59 12.88 9.41
CA ARG A 248 -27.50 11.61 8.65
C ARG A 248 -26.45 10.68 9.24
N ALA A 249 -26.61 9.36 9.04
CA ALA A 249 -25.61 8.38 9.46
C ALA A 249 -24.22 8.67 8.84
N LYS A 250 -23.14 8.35 9.57
CA LYS A 250 -21.77 8.57 9.08
C LYS A 250 -21.46 7.68 7.88
N SER A 251 -21.91 6.42 7.86
CA SER A 251 -21.79 5.57 6.67
C SER A 251 -22.42 6.19 5.41
N ALA A 252 -23.66 6.71 5.51
CA ALA A 252 -24.34 7.36 4.38
C ALA A 252 -23.59 8.62 3.92
N SER A 253 -23.01 9.37 4.86
CA SER A 253 -22.16 10.53 4.58
C SER A 253 -20.92 10.15 3.79
N LEU A 254 -20.23 9.10 4.23
CA LEU A 254 -19.02 8.59 3.60
C LEU A 254 -19.31 8.04 2.20
N ALA A 255 -20.42 7.31 2.01
CA ALA A 255 -20.85 6.85 0.69
C ALA A 255 -21.10 8.03 -0.28
N SER A 256 -21.74 9.10 0.22
CA SER A 256 -21.96 10.32 -0.55
C SER A 256 -20.65 11.02 -0.91
N ILE A 257 -19.72 11.15 0.04
CA ILE A 257 -18.38 11.74 -0.19
C ILE A 257 -17.61 10.91 -1.23
N ALA A 258 -17.62 9.58 -1.07
CA ALA A 258 -16.96 8.64 -1.96
C ALA A 258 -17.46 8.78 -3.41
N ALA A 259 -18.78 8.86 -3.58
CA ALA A 259 -19.40 9.07 -4.89
C ALA A 259 -19.04 10.44 -5.48
N GLU A 260 -19.08 11.51 -4.69
CA GLU A 260 -18.76 12.87 -5.16
C GLU A 260 -17.31 13.00 -5.65
N LEU A 261 -16.38 12.35 -4.94
CA LEU A 261 -14.93 12.37 -5.23
C LEU A 261 -14.47 11.26 -6.16
N ALA A 262 -15.39 10.35 -6.55
CA ALA A 262 -15.11 9.14 -7.32
C ALA A 262 -14.01 8.25 -6.69
N ILE A 263 -14.05 8.10 -5.36
CA ILE A 263 -13.11 7.31 -4.57
C ILE A 263 -13.80 6.01 -4.13
N ALA A 264 -13.12 4.88 -4.29
CA ALA A 264 -13.62 3.61 -3.78
C ALA A 264 -13.64 3.60 -2.25
N HIS A 265 -14.66 3.00 -1.62
CA HIS A 265 -14.74 2.85 -0.17
C HIS A 265 -13.46 2.23 0.43
N SER A 266 -12.90 1.26 -0.30
CA SER A 266 -11.62 0.64 0.04
C SER A 266 -10.45 1.60 0.16
N ALA A 267 -10.52 2.85 -0.30
CA ALA A 267 -9.44 3.84 -0.23
C ALA A 267 -9.73 4.97 0.78
N ILE A 268 -10.67 4.74 1.70
CA ILE A 268 -11.11 5.71 2.71
C ILE A 268 -10.68 5.22 4.10
N LEU A 269 -10.09 6.12 4.88
CA LEU A 269 -9.88 5.97 6.32
C LEU A 269 -10.84 6.89 7.03
N MET A 270 -11.63 6.37 7.97
CA MET A 270 -12.43 7.14 8.92
C MET A 270 -11.73 7.16 10.28
N ILE A 271 -11.60 8.32 10.90
CA ILE A 271 -11.08 8.49 12.26
C ILE A 271 -12.17 9.08 13.14
N ASP A 272 -12.50 8.39 14.23
CA ASP A 272 -13.66 8.69 15.09
C ASP A 272 -13.38 8.19 16.50
N ASP A 273 -13.71 8.94 17.55
CA ASP A 273 -13.53 8.51 18.93
C ASP A 273 -14.65 7.55 19.41
N ASN A 274 -15.78 7.51 18.69
CA ASN A 274 -16.94 6.75 19.11
C ASN A 274 -16.93 5.32 18.52
N PRO A 275 -16.80 4.27 19.35
CA PRO A 275 -16.75 2.89 18.87
C PRO A 275 -18.06 2.43 18.20
N ALA A 276 -19.21 2.98 18.61
CA ALA A 276 -20.48 2.65 17.98
C ALA A 276 -20.56 3.20 16.55
N GLN A 277 -20.00 4.39 16.31
CA GLN A 277 -19.93 4.98 14.97
C GLN A 277 -18.94 4.22 14.08
N CYS A 278 -17.77 3.84 14.61
CA CYS A 278 -16.83 2.96 13.92
C CYS A 278 -17.49 1.62 13.51
N HIS A 279 -18.27 1.02 14.41
CA HIS A 279 -19.00 -0.22 14.14
C HIS A 279 -20.09 -0.04 13.08
N GLU A 280 -20.86 1.05 13.16
CA GLU A 280 -21.89 1.41 12.17
C GLU A 280 -21.29 1.49 10.76
N ILE A 281 -20.18 2.21 10.62
CA ILE A 281 -19.48 2.39 9.35
C ILE A 281 -18.90 1.07 8.85
N SER A 282 -18.24 0.30 9.72
CA SER A 282 -17.65 -0.98 9.33
C SER A 282 -18.70 -2.00 8.88
N SER A 283 -19.89 -1.97 9.49
CA SER A 283 -21.02 -2.83 9.13
C SER A 283 -21.67 -2.41 7.80
N ALA A 284 -21.92 -1.11 7.62
CA ALA A 284 -22.60 -0.60 6.42
C ALA A 284 -21.67 -0.50 5.20
N LEU A 285 -20.39 -0.17 5.41
CA LEU A 285 -19.38 0.05 4.39
C LEU A 285 -18.09 -0.74 4.71
N PRO A 286 -18.08 -2.08 4.53
CA PRO A 286 -16.94 -2.93 4.90
C PRO A 286 -15.64 -2.63 4.12
N GLY A 287 -15.70 -1.81 3.07
CA GLY A 287 -14.51 -1.30 2.40
C GLY A 287 -13.84 -0.13 3.14
N VAL A 288 -14.58 0.66 3.91
CA VAL A 288 -14.02 1.79 4.66
C VAL A 288 -13.23 1.24 5.85
N THR A 289 -12.03 1.76 6.02
CA THR A 289 -11.21 1.44 7.20
C THR A 289 -11.54 2.43 8.30
N THR A 290 -11.87 1.95 9.50
CA THR A 290 -12.13 2.81 10.67
C THR A 290 -10.99 2.73 11.65
N LEU A 291 -10.59 3.86 12.22
CA LEU A 291 -9.64 3.97 13.32
C LEU A 291 -10.34 4.61 14.51
N LEU A 292 -10.45 3.86 15.60
CA LEU A 292 -10.92 4.40 16.88
C LEU A 292 -9.86 5.36 17.44
N PHE A 293 -10.24 6.63 17.63
CA PHE A 293 -9.37 7.65 18.17
C PHE A 293 -9.43 7.67 19.70
N GLU A 294 -8.28 7.48 20.34
CA GLU A 294 -8.10 7.46 21.79
C GLU A 294 -6.85 8.28 22.14
N ALA A 295 -6.61 8.59 23.41
CA ALA A 295 -5.47 9.40 23.84
C ALA A 295 -4.10 8.89 23.32
N ASN A 296 -3.93 7.56 23.20
CA ASN A 296 -2.71 6.93 22.67
C ASN A 296 -2.77 6.66 21.15
N ALA A 297 -3.86 7.00 20.46
CA ALA A 297 -4.03 6.74 19.03
C ALA A 297 -2.99 7.49 18.18
N ALA A 298 -2.44 8.59 18.69
CA ALA A 298 -1.32 9.31 18.08
C ALA A 298 -0.14 8.39 17.71
N LEU A 299 0.17 7.41 18.56
CA LEU A 299 1.25 6.43 18.32
C LEU A 299 0.89 5.45 17.21
N LYS A 300 -0.39 5.23 16.91
CA LYS A 300 -0.86 4.28 15.90
C LYS A 300 -0.94 4.90 14.50
N LEU A 301 -1.11 6.24 14.41
CA LEU A 301 -1.32 6.95 13.14
C LEU A 301 -0.24 6.67 12.10
N ASN A 302 1.04 6.69 12.52
CA ASN A 302 2.18 6.43 11.64
C ASN A 302 2.39 4.95 11.31
N HIS A 303 1.56 4.04 11.83
CA HIS A 303 1.64 2.59 11.58
C HIS A 303 0.53 2.09 10.65
N ILE A 304 -0.25 3.01 10.06
CA ILE A 304 -1.19 2.69 8.99
C ILE A 304 -0.40 2.55 7.68
N TRP A 305 0.01 1.32 7.37
CA TRP A 305 0.90 1.04 6.21
C TRP A 305 0.31 1.53 4.88
N ARG A 306 -1.02 1.57 4.75
CA ARG A 306 -1.73 1.99 3.53
C ARG A 306 -1.65 3.49 3.25
N LEU A 307 -1.14 4.28 4.19
CA LEU A 307 -0.79 5.70 4.01
C LEU A 307 0.65 5.89 3.53
N ASP A 308 1.44 4.82 3.42
CA ASP A 308 2.80 4.91 2.91
C ASP A 308 2.82 5.27 1.42
N PRO A 309 3.75 6.15 1.01
CA PRO A 309 3.90 6.51 -0.39
C PRO A 309 4.53 5.35 -1.18
N VAL A 310 3.81 4.86 -2.21
CA VAL A 310 4.29 3.82 -3.14
C VAL A 310 5.29 4.39 -4.16
N ALA A 311 5.19 5.67 -4.53
CA ALA A 311 6.15 6.44 -5.32
C ALA A 311 5.72 7.92 -5.35
N ARG A 312 6.61 8.86 -4.99
CA ARG A 312 6.33 10.30 -5.09
C ARG A 312 6.27 10.72 -6.55
N THR A 313 5.11 11.20 -7.01
CA THR A 313 4.99 11.87 -8.31
C THR A 313 4.59 13.33 -8.10
N GLN A 314 5.03 14.25 -8.97
CA GLN A 314 4.61 15.67 -8.93
C GLN A 314 3.07 15.83 -9.00
N GLU A 315 2.35 14.80 -9.44
CA GLU A 315 0.88 14.77 -9.47
C GLU A 315 0.26 14.51 -8.08
N ASP A 316 0.98 13.85 -7.18
CA ASP A 316 0.52 13.57 -5.81
C ASP A 316 0.53 14.86 -4.98
N GLU A 317 1.54 15.73 -5.16
CA GLU A 317 1.59 17.08 -4.56
C GLU A 317 0.45 17.99 -5.05
N ARG A 318 0.01 17.83 -6.30
CA ARG A 318 -1.07 18.63 -6.91
C ARG A 318 -2.46 18.02 -6.80
N ARG A 319 -2.63 16.93 -6.03
CA ARG A 319 -3.92 16.21 -5.97
C ARG A 319 -5.00 17.01 -5.25
N ASN A 320 -4.67 17.64 -4.12
CA ASN A 320 -5.62 18.47 -3.38
C ASN A 320 -6.05 19.71 -4.17
N GLN A 321 -5.08 20.39 -4.78
CA GLN A 321 -5.33 21.53 -5.66
C GLN A 321 -6.28 21.17 -6.82
N PHE A 322 -6.06 20.02 -7.46
CA PHE A 322 -6.95 19.53 -8.51
C PHE A 322 -8.40 19.34 -8.03
N TYR A 323 -8.62 18.77 -6.85
CA TYR A 323 -9.97 18.56 -6.34
C TYR A 323 -10.66 19.86 -5.91
N ILE A 324 -9.91 20.81 -5.35
CA ILE A 324 -10.40 22.16 -5.04
C ILE A 324 -10.86 22.83 -6.33
N GLU A 325 -10.02 22.85 -7.36
CA GLU A 325 -10.37 23.41 -8.68
C GLU A 325 -11.58 22.69 -9.30
N GLN A 326 -11.68 21.36 -9.20
CA GLN A 326 -12.84 20.60 -9.69
C GLN A 326 -14.13 20.96 -8.95
N ARG A 327 -14.06 21.19 -7.64
CA ARG A 327 -15.22 21.62 -6.84
C ARG A 327 -15.66 23.02 -7.23
N GLU A 328 -14.72 23.97 -7.34
CA GLU A 328 -15.00 25.32 -7.83
C GLU A 328 -15.62 25.28 -9.23
N ARG A 329 -15.09 24.43 -10.11
CA ARG A 329 -15.63 24.20 -11.46
C ARG A 329 -17.05 23.65 -11.42
N LYS A 330 -17.36 22.65 -10.58
CA LYS A 330 -18.73 22.11 -10.41
C LYS A 330 -19.70 23.16 -9.87
N VAL A 331 -19.26 24.03 -8.96
CA VAL A 331 -20.07 25.16 -8.47
C VAL A 331 -20.33 26.16 -9.60
N HIS A 332 -19.33 26.47 -10.43
CA HIS A 332 -19.50 27.32 -11.60
C HIS A 332 -20.40 26.69 -12.66
N LEU A 333 -20.31 25.37 -12.90
CA LEU A 333 -21.19 24.62 -13.80
C LEU A 333 -22.68 24.78 -13.46
N LYS A 334 -23.04 24.90 -12.17
CA LYS A 334 -24.44 25.14 -11.75
C LYS A 334 -24.97 26.51 -12.21
N HIS A 335 -24.10 27.45 -12.59
CA HIS A 335 -24.49 28.78 -13.04
C HIS A 335 -24.68 28.88 -14.55
N PHE A 336 -24.32 27.86 -15.33
CA PHE A 336 -24.47 27.83 -16.78
C PHE A 336 -25.56 26.83 -17.19
N ALA A 337 -26.41 27.22 -18.15
CA ALA A 337 -27.50 26.37 -18.64
C ALA A 337 -27.02 25.31 -19.63
N GLU A 338 -25.94 25.57 -20.39
CA GLU A 338 -25.38 24.66 -21.38
C GLU A 338 -23.88 24.36 -21.12
N ARG A 339 -23.46 23.11 -21.42
CA ARG A 339 -22.10 22.59 -21.17
C ARG A 339 -21.03 23.25 -22.05
N SER A 340 -21.37 23.63 -23.28
CA SER A 340 -20.47 24.31 -24.24
C SER A 340 -20.09 25.72 -23.82
N ASP A 341 -21.03 26.46 -23.22
CA ASP A 341 -20.82 27.82 -22.73
C ASP A 341 -19.86 27.81 -21.52
N PHE A 342 -19.98 26.78 -20.68
CA PHE A 342 -19.07 26.56 -19.56
C PHE A 342 -17.62 26.31 -20.03
N PHE A 343 -17.37 25.39 -20.98
CA PHE A 343 -16.01 25.10 -21.44
C PHE A 343 -15.33 26.30 -22.12
N SER A 344 -16.12 27.10 -22.83
CA SER A 344 -15.65 28.37 -23.40
C SER A 344 -15.28 29.38 -22.30
N SER A 345 -16.02 29.41 -21.18
CA SER A 345 -15.77 30.33 -20.06
C SER A 345 -14.52 29.99 -19.22
N ILE A 346 -14.06 28.74 -19.26
CA ILE A 346 -12.87 28.28 -18.53
C ILE A 346 -11.60 28.26 -19.39
N ASP A 347 -11.68 28.69 -20.65
CA ASP A 347 -10.58 28.70 -21.63
C ASP A 347 -9.86 27.34 -21.73
N GLN A 348 -10.64 26.26 -21.88
CA GLN A 348 -10.09 24.91 -21.95
C GLN A 348 -9.28 24.73 -23.25
N LYS A 349 -8.03 24.31 -23.11
CA LYS A 349 -7.15 23.97 -24.24
C LYS A 349 -6.74 22.49 -24.17
N VAL A 350 -7.11 21.75 -25.21
CA VAL A 350 -6.73 20.34 -25.41
C VAL A 350 -5.65 20.27 -26.48
N THR A 351 -4.49 19.70 -26.17
CA THR A 351 -3.42 19.50 -27.15
C THR A 351 -3.19 18.00 -27.34
N VAL A 352 -3.40 17.51 -28.56
CA VAL A 352 -3.13 16.11 -28.93
C VAL A 352 -1.84 16.07 -29.75
N ARG A 353 -0.87 15.24 -29.33
CA ARG A 353 0.43 15.14 -30.00
C ARG A 353 1.00 13.73 -29.94
N ALA A 354 1.94 13.43 -30.83
CA ALA A 354 2.75 12.22 -30.73
C ALA A 354 3.58 12.22 -29.44
N ALA A 355 3.73 11.06 -28.80
CA ALA A 355 4.50 10.91 -27.59
C ALA A 355 6.00 11.09 -27.88
N SER A 356 6.64 12.03 -27.17
CA SER A 356 8.10 12.15 -27.15
C SER A 356 8.70 11.10 -26.21
N LYS A 357 10.01 10.81 -26.33
CA LYS A 357 10.71 9.89 -25.41
C LYS A 357 10.55 10.30 -23.94
N ALA A 358 10.53 11.60 -23.66
CA ALA A 358 10.32 12.16 -22.32
C ALA A 358 8.89 11.94 -21.77
N ALA A 359 7.90 11.73 -22.64
CA ALA A 359 6.51 11.49 -22.24
C ALA A 359 6.21 10.01 -21.90
N LEU A 360 7.08 9.07 -22.28
CA LEU A 360 6.81 7.63 -22.13
C LEU A 360 6.67 7.16 -20.66
N PRO A 361 7.46 7.66 -19.69
CA PRO A 361 7.23 7.32 -18.27
C PRO A 361 5.83 7.72 -17.80
N ARG A 362 5.28 8.82 -18.33
CA ARG A 362 3.92 9.26 -18.02
C ARG A 362 2.85 8.37 -18.67
N VAL A 363 3.10 7.84 -19.87
CA VAL A 363 2.23 6.84 -20.51
C VAL A 363 2.16 5.56 -19.69
N GLU A 364 3.30 5.05 -19.22
CA GLU A 364 3.35 3.90 -18.31
C GLU A 364 2.53 4.17 -17.05
N GLN A 365 2.71 5.34 -16.43
CA GLN A 365 1.98 5.71 -15.22
C GLN A 365 0.46 5.72 -15.44
N LEU A 366 -0.02 6.31 -16.55
CA LEU A 366 -1.44 6.34 -16.89
C LEU A 366 -2.00 4.93 -17.07
N SER A 367 -1.26 4.04 -17.75
CA SER A 367 -1.68 2.63 -17.92
C SER A 367 -1.83 1.87 -16.59
N ARG A 368 -1.12 2.28 -15.53
CA ARG A 368 -1.17 1.63 -14.22
C ARG A 368 -2.22 2.22 -13.29
N ARG A 369 -2.44 3.54 -13.34
CA ARG A 369 -3.27 4.27 -12.37
C ARG A 369 -4.70 4.51 -12.84
N CYS A 370 -4.96 4.48 -14.15
CA CYS A 370 -6.29 4.70 -14.70
C CYS A 370 -7.06 3.38 -14.77
N ASN A 371 -8.17 3.29 -14.05
CA ASN A 371 -9.04 2.10 -14.08
C ASN A 371 -10.41 2.39 -14.72
N GLN A 372 -10.99 3.59 -14.48
CA GLN A 372 -12.34 3.94 -14.96
C GLN A 372 -12.41 4.11 -16.48
N PHE A 373 -11.38 4.71 -17.07
CA PHE A 373 -11.29 4.93 -18.52
C PHE A 373 -10.03 4.26 -19.07
N HIS A 374 -10.02 2.94 -18.93
CA HIS A 374 -8.99 2.06 -19.46
C HIS A 374 -9.66 0.91 -20.22
N ASN A 375 -9.23 0.65 -21.46
CA ASN A 375 -9.89 -0.32 -22.33
C ASN A 375 -9.83 -1.79 -21.86
N ASP A 376 -8.70 -2.27 -21.37
CA ASP A 376 -8.51 -3.68 -20.98
C ASP A 376 -7.92 -3.89 -19.58
N GLY A 377 -7.56 -2.81 -18.87
CA GLY A 377 -6.92 -2.86 -17.55
C GLY A 377 -5.48 -3.41 -17.54
N ARG A 378 -4.88 -3.63 -18.72
CA ARG A 378 -3.52 -4.16 -18.82
C ARG A 378 -2.50 -3.07 -18.48
N ARG A 379 -1.55 -3.41 -17.60
CA ARG A 379 -0.40 -2.52 -17.31
C ARG A 379 0.59 -2.55 -18.46
N TRP A 380 1.09 -1.38 -18.86
CA TRP A 380 2.09 -1.22 -19.92
C TRP A 380 3.41 -0.71 -19.33
N PRO A 381 4.36 -1.63 -19.00
CA PRO A 381 5.69 -1.23 -18.56
C PRO A 381 6.42 -0.39 -19.60
N LEU A 382 7.32 0.49 -19.18
CA LEU A 382 8.07 1.37 -20.08
C LEU A 382 8.80 0.61 -21.20
N VAL A 383 9.39 -0.55 -20.86
CA VAL A 383 10.06 -1.43 -21.84
C VAL A 383 9.10 -1.97 -22.90
N SER A 384 7.88 -2.34 -22.49
CA SER A 384 6.85 -2.84 -23.41
C SER A 384 6.34 -1.74 -24.33
N ILE A 385 6.21 -0.51 -23.82
CA ILE A 385 5.84 0.66 -24.62
C ILE A 385 6.94 0.96 -25.67
N LYS A 386 8.21 0.97 -25.26
CA LYS A 386 9.34 1.18 -26.19
C LYS A 386 9.35 0.12 -27.29
N ARG A 387 9.27 -1.16 -26.93
CA ARG A 387 9.22 -2.28 -27.89
C ARG A 387 8.02 -2.18 -28.84
N TYR A 388 6.87 -1.74 -28.34
CA TYR A 388 5.68 -1.52 -29.14
C TYR A 388 5.89 -0.45 -30.21
N LEU A 389 6.54 0.66 -29.84
CA LEU A 389 6.88 1.75 -30.77
C LEU A 389 7.95 1.31 -31.79
N ASP A 390 8.98 0.58 -31.35
CA ASP A 390 10.02 0.05 -32.24
C ASP A 390 9.45 -0.95 -33.26
N GLY A 391 8.37 -1.65 -32.89
CA GLY A 391 7.60 -2.54 -33.78
C GLY A 391 6.68 -1.84 -34.77
N GLY A 392 6.75 -0.51 -34.90
CA GLY A 392 5.91 0.28 -35.81
C GLY A 392 4.57 0.70 -35.22
N GLY A 393 4.35 0.50 -33.92
CA GLY A 393 3.19 1.05 -33.21
C GLY A 393 3.29 2.56 -33.02
N HIS A 394 2.14 3.22 -32.84
CA HIS A 394 2.05 4.65 -32.58
C HIS A 394 1.62 4.94 -31.14
N CYS A 395 2.08 6.07 -30.60
CA CYS A 395 1.61 6.59 -29.32
C CYS A 395 1.23 8.07 -29.42
N LEU A 396 0.00 8.38 -29.00
CA LEU A 396 -0.47 9.75 -28.78
C LEU A 396 -0.58 10.04 -27.29
N VAL A 397 -0.26 11.26 -26.92
CA VAL A 397 -0.52 11.83 -25.59
C VAL A 397 -1.41 13.05 -25.73
N VAL A 398 -2.25 13.27 -24.72
CA VAL A 398 -3.16 14.41 -24.66
C VAL A 398 -2.83 15.23 -23.44
N GLU A 399 -2.57 16.51 -23.67
CA GLU A 399 -2.35 17.52 -22.66
C GLU A 399 -3.58 18.40 -22.52
N LEU A 400 -3.83 18.83 -21.29
CA LEU A 400 -5.00 19.62 -20.95
C LEU A 400 -4.60 20.79 -20.05
N SER A 401 -5.02 21.98 -20.41
CA SER A 401 -4.90 23.17 -19.56
C SER A 401 -6.20 23.95 -19.57
N ASP A 402 -6.48 24.69 -18.51
CA ASP A 402 -7.59 25.63 -18.42
C ASP A 402 -7.18 26.85 -17.57
N ARG A 403 -8.08 27.83 -17.41
CA ARG A 403 -7.80 29.07 -16.67
C ARG A 403 -7.35 28.87 -15.22
N PHE A 404 -7.64 27.71 -14.63
CA PHE A 404 -7.28 27.39 -13.25
C PHE A 404 -5.91 26.70 -13.16
N GLY A 405 -5.36 26.19 -14.28
CA GLY A 405 -4.02 25.62 -14.30
C GLY A 405 -3.75 24.65 -15.46
N ASP A 406 -2.49 24.26 -15.57
CA ASP A 406 -2.03 23.20 -16.49
C ASP A 406 -2.11 21.83 -15.80
N LEU A 407 -2.88 20.92 -16.39
CA LEU A 407 -3.11 19.56 -15.90
C LEU A 407 -2.11 18.56 -16.51
N GLY A 408 -1.27 18.99 -17.45
CA GLY A 408 -0.26 18.18 -18.11
C GLY A 408 -0.85 17.05 -18.94
N ILE A 409 -0.09 15.96 -19.11
CA ILE A 409 -0.55 14.80 -19.88
C ILE A 409 -1.61 14.03 -19.07
N VAL A 410 -2.84 14.08 -19.58
CA VAL A 410 -4.04 13.51 -18.96
C VAL A 410 -4.55 12.25 -19.65
N ALA A 411 -4.15 11.99 -20.90
CA ALA A 411 -4.51 10.76 -21.61
C ALA A 411 -3.36 10.24 -22.46
N ALA A 412 -3.34 8.94 -22.69
CA ALA A 412 -2.42 8.29 -23.62
C ALA A 412 -3.14 7.20 -24.42
N MET A 413 -2.68 7.01 -25.66
CA MET A 413 -3.19 5.98 -26.56
C MET A 413 -2.04 5.24 -27.24
N LEU A 414 -2.13 3.91 -27.32
CA LEU A 414 -1.29 3.06 -28.15
C LEU A 414 -2.16 2.41 -29.22
N PHE A 415 -1.74 2.49 -30.47
CA PHE A 415 -2.50 1.94 -31.58
C PHE A 415 -1.60 1.56 -32.76
N VAL A 416 -2.14 0.74 -33.66
CA VAL A 416 -1.54 0.42 -34.95
C VAL A 416 -2.54 0.81 -36.04
N VAL A 417 -2.04 1.49 -37.07
CA VAL A 417 -2.83 1.81 -38.24
C VAL A 417 -2.75 0.65 -39.22
N LYS A 418 -3.91 0.11 -39.61
CA LYS A 418 -4.06 -0.91 -40.65
C LYS A 418 -4.74 -0.31 -41.88
N VAL A 419 -4.76 -1.07 -42.97
CA VAL A 419 -5.34 -0.65 -44.25
C VAL A 419 -6.84 -0.33 -44.12
N ASP A 420 -7.56 -1.04 -43.27
CA ASP A 420 -9.02 -0.99 -43.13
C ASP A 420 -9.50 -0.47 -41.77
N ARG A 421 -8.60 -0.19 -40.81
CA ARG A 421 -8.97 0.24 -39.45
C ARG A 421 -7.76 0.69 -38.64
N ILE A 422 -8.03 1.29 -37.48
CA ILE A 422 -7.06 1.54 -36.43
C ILE A 422 -7.36 0.60 -35.26
N ASP A 423 -6.41 -0.27 -34.94
CA ASP A 423 -6.48 -1.13 -33.76
C ASP A 423 -5.90 -0.35 -32.57
N VAL A 424 -6.74 -0.03 -31.58
CA VAL A 424 -6.37 0.66 -30.34
C VAL A 424 -6.07 -0.38 -29.26
N ASP A 425 -4.79 -0.52 -28.93
CA ASP A 425 -4.26 -1.45 -27.93
C ASP A 425 -4.34 -0.89 -26.51
N LEU A 426 -4.14 0.42 -26.34
CA LEU A 426 -4.31 1.12 -25.07
C LEU A 426 -5.07 2.41 -25.33
N ILE A 427 -6.08 2.67 -24.52
CA ILE A 427 -6.56 4.02 -24.26
C ILE A 427 -6.72 4.14 -22.75
N ALA A 428 -5.96 5.05 -22.16
CA ALA A 428 -6.00 5.34 -20.74
C ALA A 428 -6.18 6.84 -20.57
N MET A 429 -7.25 7.21 -19.85
CA MET A 429 -7.54 8.60 -19.53
C MET A 429 -7.63 8.78 -18.03
N SER A 430 -6.96 9.82 -17.53
CA SER A 430 -7.08 10.27 -16.15
C SER A 430 -8.49 10.78 -15.89
N CYS A 431 -9.00 10.58 -14.68
CA CYS A 431 -10.27 11.17 -14.25
C CYS A 431 -10.30 12.70 -14.39
N ARG A 432 -9.13 13.34 -14.52
CA ARG A 432 -8.98 14.78 -14.79
C ARG A 432 -9.50 15.23 -16.16
N ALA A 433 -9.61 14.32 -17.11
CA ALA A 433 -10.05 14.58 -18.48
C ALA A 433 -11.43 14.01 -18.79
N LEU A 434 -12.01 13.21 -17.88
CA LEU A 434 -13.37 12.69 -18.03
C LEU A 434 -14.39 13.82 -17.93
N ASP A 435 -15.48 13.70 -18.69
CA ASP A 435 -16.58 14.68 -18.74
C ASP A 435 -16.18 16.07 -19.29
N ARG A 436 -15.07 16.16 -20.04
CA ARG A 436 -14.52 17.41 -20.64
C ARG A 436 -14.48 17.41 -22.18
N ASP A 437 -15.22 16.50 -22.81
CA ASP A 437 -15.20 16.21 -24.25
C ASP A 437 -13.80 15.92 -24.82
N VAL A 438 -12.85 15.60 -23.95
CA VAL A 438 -11.47 15.24 -24.35
C VAL A 438 -11.52 13.95 -25.14
N GLU A 439 -12.37 13.00 -24.76
CA GLU A 439 -12.58 11.72 -25.42
C GLU A 439 -12.95 11.91 -26.91
N ALA A 440 -13.88 12.83 -27.19
CA ALA A 440 -14.29 13.18 -28.55
C ALA A 440 -13.17 13.90 -29.31
N CYS A 441 -12.43 14.80 -28.66
CA CYS A 441 -11.28 15.50 -29.25
C CYS A 441 -10.16 14.53 -29.64
N VAL A 442 -9.83 13.57 -28.77
CA VAL A 442 -8.81 12.53 -29.05
C VAL A 442 -9.21 11.70 -30.25
N LEU A 443 -10.47 11.25 -30.32
CA LEU A 443 -10.96 10.48 -31.46
C LEU A 443 -11.00 11.30 -32.75
N GLY A 444 -11.46 12.55 -32.68
CA GLY A 444 -11.47 13.47 -33.81
C GLY A 444 -10.07 13.68 -34.38
N HIS A 445 -9.08 13.84 -33.51
CA HIS A 445 -7.67 13.94 -33.92
C HIS A 445 -7.15 12.62 -34.51
N LEU A 446 -7.46 11.48 -33.90
CA LEU A 446 -7.03 10.17 -34.40
C LEU A 446 -7.59 9.90 -35.81
N ILE A 447 -8.89 10.12 -36.01
CA ILE A 447 -9.56 9.95 -37.30
C ILE A 447 -9.07 10.98 -38.32
N GLY A 448 -8.92 12.24 -37.91
CA GLY A 448 -8.47 13.32 -38.78
C GLY A 448 -7.02 13.18 -39.24
N SER A 449 -6.13 12.69 -38.36
CA SER A 449 -4.69 12.57 -38.64
C SER A 449 -4.31 11.29 -39.37
N TYR A 450 -5.08 10.19 -39.19
CA TYR A 450 -4.74 8.88 -39.75
C TYR A 450 -5.76 8.32 -40.76
N GLY A 451 -6.85 9.05 -41.02
CA GLY A 451 -7.85 8.71 -42.03
C GLY A 451 -9.02 7.88 -41.51
N SER A 452 -10.16 7.99 -42.21
CA SER A 452 -11.45 7.39 -41.85
C SER A 452 -11.58 5.96 -42.37
N ILE A 453 -11.22 4.97 -41.55
CA ILE A 453 -11.30 3.55 -41.95
C ILE A 453 -11.98 2.63 -40.93
N GLY A 454 -12.03 3.02 -39.65
CA GLY A 454 -12.75 2.29 -38.61
C GLY A 454 -11.90 2.17 -37.35
N LEU A 455 -12.53 2.10 -36.17
CA LEU A 455 -11.85 1.99 -34.89
C LEU A 455 -12.14 0.64 -34.25
N HIS A 456 -11.10 -0.01 -33.74
CA HIS A 456 -11.22 -1.28 -33.05
C HIS A 456 -10.47 -1.19 -31.72
N PHE A 457 -11.22 -1.12 -30.61
CA PHE A 457 -10.64 -1.14 -29.27
C PHE A 457 -10.42 -2.57 -28.81
N LYS A 458 -9.20 -2.91 -28.41
CA LYS A 458 -8.92 -4.18 -27.72
C LYS A 458 -9.36 -4.08 -26.26
N GLY A 459 -9.91 -5.15 -25.70
CA GLY A 459 -10.28 -5.22 -24.29
C GLY A 459 -11.72 -5.69 -24.04
N GLY A 460 -12.10 -5.69 -22.76
CA GLY A 460 -13.41 -6.17 -22.31
C GLY A 460 -13.79 -5.58 -20.95
N ALA A 461 -14.97 -5.95 -20.45
CA ALA A 461 -15.41 -5.48 -19.14
C ALA A 461 -14.53 -6.03 -18.02
N THR A 462 -13.91 -5.13 -17.24
CA THR A 462 -13.05 -5.50 -16.10
C THR A 462 -13.74 -5.30 -14.75
N GLY A 463 -15.02 -4.88 -14.76
CA GLY A 463 -15.76 -4.43 -13.58
C GLY A 463 -15.29 -3.07 -13.03
N ARG A 464 -14.23 -2.48 -13.60
CA ARG A 464 -13.65 -1.20 -13.14
C ARG A 464 -13.56 -0.14 -14.25
N ASN A 465 -13.77 -0.50 -15.51
CA ASN A 465 -13.65 0.36 -16.69
C ASN A 465 -14.97 0.87 -17.28
N GLU A 466 -15.93 1.15 -16.40
CA GLU A 466 -17.29 1.48 -16.79
C GLU A 466 -17.41 2.71 -17.69
N ALA A 467 -16.64 3.77 -17.40
CA ALA A 467 -16.65 5.00 -18.19
C ALA A 467 -16.15 4.76 -19.62
N PHE A 468 -15.10 3.95 -19.78
CA PHE A 468 -14.64 3.54 -21.11
C PHE A 468 -15.69 2.73 -21.86
N LEU A 469 -16.36 1.77 -21.22
CA LEU A 469 -17.37 0.94 -21.89
C LEU A 469 -18.56 1.77 -22.38
N ARG A 470 -19.00 2.75 -21.59
CA ARG A 470 -20.05 3.69 -22.00
C ARG A 470 -19.60 4.54 -23.19
N PHE A 471 -18.37 5.04 -23.15
CA PHE A 471 -17.79 5.79 -24.26
C PHE A 471 -17.64 4.94 -25.53
N ALA A 472 -17.08 3.73 -25.44
CA ALA A 472 -16.96 2.84 -26.58
C ALA A 472 -18.34 2.52 -27.19
N ALA A 473 -19.37 2.36 -26.36
CA ALA A 473 -20.74 2.14 -26.79
C ALA A 473 -21.39 3.39 -27.42
N SER A 474 -21.14 4.60 -26.90
CA SER A 474 -21.63 5.86 -27.50
C SER A 474 -21.02 6.07 -28.89
N VAL A 475 -19.72 5.79 -29.05
CA VAL A 475 -19.00 5.85 -30.32
C VAL A 475 -19.54 4.81 -31.31
N ALA A 476 -19.83 3.59 -30.86
CA ALA A 476 -20.33 2.52 -31.71
C ALA A 476 -21.77 2.77 -32.22
N LYS A 477 -22.63 3.43 -31.42
CA LYS A 477 -24.05 3.70 -31.77
C LYS A 477 -24.32 5.09 -32.33
N GLY A 478 -23.40 6.04 -32.19
CA GLY A 478 -23.63 7.44 -32.56
C GLY A 478 -24.66 8.16 -31.68
N ALA A 479 -24.82 7.74 -30.42
CA ALA A 479 -25.81 8.27 -29.46
C ALA A 479 -25.13 8.90 -28.22
N ALA A 480 -25.83 9.79 -27.50
CA ALA A 480 -25.33 10.39 -26.27
C ALA A 480 -25.15 9.33 -25.16
N PRO A 481 -24.17 9.47 -24.24
CA PRO A 481 -23.91 8.50 -23.18
C PRO A 481 -25.11 8.20 -22.27
N SER A 482 -26.08 9.13 -22.20
CA SER A 482 -27.33 9.02 -21.45
C SER A 482 -28.34 8.04 -22.03
N ASP A 483 -28.24 7.71 -23.32
CA ASP A 483 -29.26 6.95 -24.07
C ASP A 483 -28.86 5.48 -24.29
N LEU A 484 -27.81 5.04 -23.59
CA LEU A 484 -27.22 3.71 -23.76
C LEU A 484 -27.93 2.65 -22.89
N PRO A 485 -28.07 1.40 -23.37
CA PRO A 485 -28.63 0.29 -22.60
C PRO A 485 -27.77 -0.07 -21.37
N SER A 486 -28.30 -0.93 -20.50
CA SER A 486 -27.61 -1.34 -19.26
C SER A 486 -26.19 -1.91 -19.51
N LEU A 487 -25.27 -1.74 -18.55
CA LEU A 487 -23.86 -2.17 -18.66
C LEU A 487 -23.68 -3.66 -18.99
N SER A 488 -24.59 -4.51 -18.50
CA SER A 488 -24.60 -5.95 -18.78
C SER A 488 -24.97 -6.24 -20.24
N GLN A 489 -25.84 -5.41 -20.84
CA GLN A 489 -26.13 -5.45 -22.27
C GLN A 489 -24.97 -4.87 -23.08
N ILE A 490 -24.34 -3.78 -22.63
CA ILE A 490 -23.13 -3.21 -23.27
C ILE A 490 -22.00 -4.25 -23.28
N ALA A 491 -21.73 -4.92 -22.15
CA ALA A 491 -20.71 -5.96 -22.03
C ALA A 491 -21.02 -7.22 -22.87
N LYS A 492 -22.28 -7.66 -22.94
CA LYS A 492 -22.69 -8.76 -23.85
C LYS A 492 -22.60 -8.38 -25.33
N THR A 493 -22.93 -7.13 -25.68
CA THR A 493 -22.88 -6.63 -27.07
C THR A 493 -21.42 -6.43 -27.53
N LEU A 494 -20.55 -5.97 -26.64
CA LEU A 494 -19.10 -5.82 -26.87
C LEU A 494 -18.36 -7.18 -26.88
N SER A 495 -18.86 -8.19 -26.16
CA SER A 495 -18.29 -9.54 -26.14
C SER A 495 -18.69 -10.40 -27.34
N ALA A 496 -19.77 -10.09 -28.05
CA ALA A 496 -20.41 -11.00 -29.00
C ALA A 496 -20.32 -10.61 -30.49
N THR A 497 -19.82 -9.41 -30.83
CA THR A 497 -19.87 -8.95 -32.23
C THR A 497 -18.61 -8.20 -32.63
N ALA A 498 -17.89 -8.81 -33.57
CA ALA A 498 -16.95 -8.13 -34.44
C ALA A 498 -17.67 -7.09 -35.33
N TYR A 499 -16.87 -6.13 -35.84
CA TYR A 499 -17.17 -5.11 -36.87
C TYR A 499 -17.86 -3.82 -36.38
N GLY A 500 -17.53 -2.60 -36.82
CA GLY A 500 -17.01 -2.09 -38.10
C GLY A 500 -18.01 -1.02 -38.55
N TRP A 501 -17.63 0.28 -38.54
CA TRP A 501 -18.59 1.37 -38.72
C TRP A 501 -18.72 1.82 -40.18
N THR A 502 -19.95 1.88 -40.68
CA THR A 502 -20.38 2.74 -41.79
C THR A 502 -21.66 3.47 -41.38
N ARG A 503 -21.68 4.78 -41.60
CA ARG A 503 -22.76 5.72 -41.24
C ARG A 503 -24.11 5.30 -41.84
N ARG A 504 -25.18 5.38 -41.04
CA ARG A 504 -26.54 5.61 -41.57
C ARG A 504 -27.23 6.75 -40.83
N THR A 505 -27.87 7.58 -41.62
CA THR A 505 -28.62 8.78 -41.28
C THR A 505 -29.99 8.43 -40.70
N ASP A 506 -30.49 9.33 -39.85
CA ASP A 506 -31.90 9.66 -39.60
C ASP A 506 -32.46 9.44 -38.17
N HIS A 507 -32.99 10.54 -37.63
CA HIS A 507 -33.64 10.74 -36.33
C HIS A 507 -35.04 10.09 -36.24
N LYS A 508 -35.43 9.66 -35.03
CA LYS A 508 -36.67 10.08 -34.33
C LYS A 508 -36.75 9.54 -32.88
N ASP A 509 -37.37 10.36 -32.04
CA ASP A 509 -37.39 10.39 -30.56
C ASP A 509 -38.62 9.64 -29.95
N PRO A 510 -38.91 9.63 -28.63
CA PRO A 510 -38.94 8.42 -27.79
C PRO A 510 -40.31 8.13 -27.12
N THR A 511 -40.48 6.94 -26.53
CA THR A 511 -41.53 6.65 -25.52
C THR A 511 -41.04 5.68 -24.44
N ALA A 512 -41.59 5.81 -23.21
CA ALA A 512 -40.96 5.50 -21.92
C ALA A 512 -41.38 4.20 -21.18
N SER A 513 -40.52 3.77 -20.22
CA SER A 513 -40.73 3.01 -18.94
C SER A 513 -41.19 1.53 -18.94
N PRO A 514 -41.05 0.75 -17.82
CA PRO A 514 -40.07 0.74 -16.71
C PRO A 514 -39.53 -0.67 -16.29
N VAL A 515 -38.42 -0.69 -15.52
CA VAL A 515 -37.99 -1.63 -14.43
C VAL A 515 -38.06 -3.17 -14.62
N ALA A 516 -36.90 -3.86 -14.54
CA ALA A 516 -36.70 -5.06 -13.70
C ALA A 516 -35.25 -5.63 -13.70
N ALA A 517 -34.77 -5.97 -12.49
CA ALA A 517 -33.70 -6.91 -12.13
C ALA A 517 -32.23 -6.56 -12.47
N LEU A 518 -31.58 -5.83 -11.56
CA LEU A 518 -30.13 -5.85 -11.35
C LEU A 518 -29.73 -7.24 -10.81
N ALA A 519 -29.13 -8.07 -11.67
CA ALA A 519 -28.41 -9.26 -11.24
C ALA A 519 -27.07 -8.83 -10.63
N THR A 520 -26.92 -9.13 -9.36
CA THR A 520 -25.74 -8.99 -8.52
C THR A 520 -24.52 -9.66 -9.16
N CYS A 521 -23.59 -8.86 -9.68
CA CYS A 521 -22.24 -9.34 -9.96
C CYS A 521 -21.43 -9.17 -8.66
N GLN A 522 -21.27 -10.27 -7.93
CA GLN A 522 -20.36 -10.34 -6.79
C GLN A 522 -18.93 -10.09 -7.28
N PRO A 523 -18.16 -9.19 -6.64
CA PRO A 523 -16.73 -9.11 -6.90
C PRO A 523 -16.09 -10.42 -6.44
N ASP A 524 -15.20 -10.93 -7.30
CA ASP A 524 -14.38 -12.11 -7.09
C ASP A 524 -13.70 -12.07 -5.70
N VAL A 525 -14.22 -12.87 -4.77
CA VAL A 525 -13.86 -12.89 -3.33
C VAL A 525 -12.55 -13.68 -3.09
N GLY A 526 -11.83 -14.05 -4.16
CA GLY A 526 -10.68 -14.97 -4.08
C GLY A 526 -9.43 -14.44 -3.37
N LEU A 527 -9.26 -13.13 -3.20
CA LEU A 527 -8.17 -12.53 -2.41
C LEU A 527 -8.62 -11.44 -1.44
N ALA A 528 -9.90 -11.03 -1.49
CA ALA A 528 -10.47 -9.98 -0.63
C ALA A 528 -10.89 -10.49 0.76
N GLY A 529 -10.74 -11.79 1.03
CA GLY A 529 -11.14 -12.43 2.30
C GLY A 529 -10.10 -12.32 3.43
N ARG A 530 -8.92 -11.76 3.18
CA ARG A 530 -8.00 -11.35 4.23
C ARG A 530 -8.06 -9.84 4.30
N ILE A 531 -9.04 -9.33 5.03
CA ILE A 531 -8.97 -7.97 5.54
C ILE A 531 -7.62 -7.91 6.24
N PHE A 532 -6.70 -7.12 5.69
CA PHE A 532 -5.46 -6.76 6.35
C PHE A 532 -5.89 -6.17 7.68
N ASP A 533 -5.77 -6.94 8.76
CA ASP A 533 -6.30 -6.53 10.04
C ASP A 533 -5.44 -5.35 10.51
N ILE A 534 -5.96 -4.16 10.26
CA ILE A 534 -5.29 -2.93 10.61
C ILE A 534 -5.09 -2.88 12.11
N GLU A 535 -5.93 -3.57 12.91
CA GLU A 535 -5.69 -3.73 14.33
C GLU A 535 -4.39 -4.50 14.54
N ALA A 536 -4.21 -5.71 14.02
CA ALA A 536 -2.96 -6.48 14.21
C ALA A 536 -1.70 -5.68 13.82
N VAL A 537 -1.78 -4.86 12.76
CA VAL A 537 -0.66 -4.07 12.25
C VAL A 537 -0.43 -2.75 13.01
N THR A 538 -1.48 -2.09 13.47
CA THR A 538 -1.38 -0.84 14.26
C THR A 538 -1.16 -1.09 15.75
N HIS A 539 -1.52 -2.26 16.26
CA HIS A 539 -1.17 -2.68 17.63
C HIS A 539 0.34 -2.86 17.78
N ASN A 540 1.04 -3.25 16.71
CA ASN A 540 2.49 -3.40 16.64
C ASN A 540 3.22 -2.07 16.33
N HIS A 541 2.87 -1.00 17.05
CA HIS A 541 3.45 0.33 16.89
C HIS A 541 4.80 0.51 17.62
N SER A 542 5.24 -0.47 18.40
CA SER A 542 6.58 -0.48 18.99
C SER A 542 7.29 -1.81 18.77
N ALA A 543 8.62 -1.78 18.75
CA ALA A 543 9.47 -2.96 18.64
C ALA A 543 9.26 -3.95 19.79
N SER A 544 9.04 -3.45 21.01
CA SER A 544 8.76 -4.27 22.18
C SER A 544 7.43 -5.02 22.07
N LEU A 545 6.39 -4.39 21.51
CA LEU A 545 5.10 -5.03 21.25
C LEU A 545 5.21 -6.09 20.15
N ILE A 546 5.95 -5.79 19.07
CA ILE A 546 6.23 -6.76 17.99
C ILE A 546 6.92 -7.99 18.57
N LEU A 547 7.96 -7.82 19.37
CA LEU A 547 8.67 -8.94 20.01
C LEU A 547 7.77 -9.74 20.96
N SER A 548 6.92 -9.07 21.73
CA SER A 548 5.95 -9.73 22.60
C SER A 548 4.95 -10.59 21.81
N ALA A 549 4.44 -10.04 20.70
CA ALA A 549 3.54 -10.75 19.80
C ALA A 549 4.24 -11.95 19.13
N MET A 550 5.49 -11.79 18.71
CA MET A 550 6.32 -12.89 18.16
C MET A 550 6.52 -14.01 19.18
N ARG A 551 6.85 -13.68 20.43
CA ARG A 551 6.98 -14.66 21.52
C ARG A 551 5.68 -15.40 21.78
N SER A 552 4.58 -14.66 21.84
CA SER A 552 3.24 -15.22 22.09
C SER A 552 2.79 -16.16 20.97
N ALA A 553 3.03 -15.79 19.70
CA ALA A 553 2.76 -16.65 18.54
C ALA A 553 3.60 -17.94 18.59
N ARG A 554 4.88 -17.86 18.99
CA ARG A 554 5.73 -19.04 19.17
C ARG A 554 5.22 -19.96 20.28
N SER A 555 4.83 -19.41 21.43
CA SER A 555 4.26 -20.18 22.53
C SER A 555 2.95 -20.86 22.15
N ALA A 556 2.10 -20.23 21.34
CA ALA A 556 0.86 -20.82 20.85
C ALA A 556 1.09 -21.98 19.85
N VAL A 557 2.10 -21.87 18.99
CA VAL A 557 2.55 -22.98 18.12
C VAL A 557 3.15 -24.10 18.95
N SER A 558 3.92 -23.76 19.99
CA SER A 558 4.46 -24.72 20.96
C SER A 558 3.40 -25.39 21.82
N SER A 559 2.26 -24.74 22.12
CA SER A 559 1.18 -25.37 22.90
C SER A 559 0.35 -26.37 22.10
N ASN A 560 0.43 -26.31 20.77
CA ASN A 560 -0.19 -27.29 19.86
C ASN A 560 0.76 -28.46 19.53
N SER A 561 2.00 -28.44 20.03
CA SER A 561 2.94 -29.55 20.01
C SER A 561 3.16 -30.04 21.44
N SER A 562 3.28 -31.36 21.65
CA SER A 562 3.60 -31.89 22.98
C SER A 562 4.97 -31.36 23.42
N LEU A 563 5.16 -30.98 24.69
CA LEU A 563 6.44 -30.48 25.23
C LEU A 563 7.68 -31.31 24.78
N PRO A 564 7.64 -32.66 24.76
CA PRO A 564 8.73 -33.47 24.20
C PRO A 564 9.02 -33.24 22.71
N ALA A 565 8.01 -32.90 21.90
CA ALA A 565 8.18 -32.64 20.47
C ALA A 565 8.90 -31.31 20.23
N THR A 566 8.59 -30.26 21.01
CA THR A 566 9.32 -28.98 20.95
C THR A 566 10.79 -29.16 21.33
N ILE A 567 11.06 -29.97 22.36
CA ILE A 567 12.42 -30.29 22.81
C ILE A 567 13.18 -31.09 21.74
N ARG A 568 12.52 -32.10 21.15
CA ARG A 568 13.06 -32.86 20.02
C ARG A 568 13.45 -31.95 18.86
N ASP A 569 12.60 -30.99 18.50
CA ASP A 569 12.85 -30.09 17.37
C ASP A 569 14.04 -29.17 17.63
N ALA A 570 14.19 -28.68 18.88
CA ALA A 570 15.36 -27.92 19.30
C ALA A 570 16.66 -28.75 19.24
N MET A 571 16.62 -30.00 19.73
CA MET A 571 17.75 -30.93 19.66
C MET A 571 18.13 -31.29 18.22
N ALA A 572 17.13 -31.58 17.37
CA ALA A 572 17.33 -31.91 15.96
C ALA A 572 17.98 -30.74 15.19
N THR A 573 17.60 -29.50 15.50
CA THR A 573 18.17 -28.29 14.90
C THR A 573 19.67 -28.16 15.21
N ILE A 574 20.06 -28.41 16.45
CA ILE A 574 21.46 -28.30 16.90
C ILE A 574 22.30 -29.47 16.37
N LEU A 575 21.74 -30.68 16.36
CA LEU A 575 22.39 -31.88 15.78
C LEU A 575 22.46 -31.85 14.25
N ARG A 576 21.69 -30.97 13.58
CA ARG A 576 21.49 -30.97 12.11
C ARG A 576 21.06 -32.34 11.58
N HIS A 577 20.22 -33.04 12.35
CA HIS A 577 19.82 -34.41 12.08
C HIS A 577 18.28 -34.51 12.04
N ASP A 578 17.73 -34.90 10.89
CA ASP A 578 16.28 -34.84 10.62
C ASP A 578 15.46 -35.96 11.29
N ARG A 579 16.10 -36.91 11.98
CA ARG A 579 15.44 -38.07 12.60
C ARG A 579 15.93 -38.26 14.03
N LEU A 580 15.28 -37.59 14.98
CA LEU A 580 15.44 -37.81 16.42
C LEU A 580 14.09 -38.30 16.97
N GLY A 581 14.06 -39.47 17.60
CA GLY A 581 12.93 -39.98 18.36
C GLY A 581 12.76 -39.25 19.69
N LEU A 582 11.58 -39.35 20.31
CA LEU A 582 11.30 -38.70 21.61
C LEU A 582 12.05 -39.35 22.78
N ASP A 583 12.50 -40.60 22.60
CA ASP A 583 13.25 -41.40 23.58
C ASP A 583 14.70 -41.63 23.14
N ASP A 584 15.13 -41.00 22.04
CA ASP A 584 16.50 -41.14 21.55
C ASP A 584 17.43 -40.29 22.42
N SER A 585 18.44 -40.93 23.00
CA SER A 585 19.49 -40.23 23.75
C SER A 585 20.32 -39.40 22.80
N PHE A 586 20.44 -38.10 23.09
CA PHE A 586 21.23 -37.14 22.32
C PHE A 586 22.68 -37.57 22.08
N PHE A 587 23.28 -38.21 23.09
CA PHE A 587 24.67 -38.67 23.00
C PHE A 587 24.81 -39.90 22.10
N ASP A 588 23.77 -40.74 22.01
CA ASP A 588 23.77 -41.94 21.18
C ASP A 588 23.60 -41.60 19.69
N VAL A 589 22.98 -40.46 19.38
CA VAL A 589 22.78 -39.95 18.01
C VAL A 589 23.89 -39.01 17.53
N GLY A 590 24.99 -38.90 18.28
CA GLY A 590 26.19 -38.16 17.87
C GLY A 590 26.33 -36.74 18.44
N GLY A 591 25.52 -36.37 19.44
CA GLY A 591 25.71 -35.14 20.19
C GLY A 591 26.89 -35.24 21.17
N ASP A 592 27.56 -34.11 21.42
CA ASP A 592 28.61 -34.00 22.44
C ASP A 592 28.20 -33.03 23.57
N SER A 593 29.01 -32.97 24.63
CA SER A 593 28.72 -32.12 25.79
C SER A 593 28.68 -30.63 25.48
N LEU A 594 29.33 -30.16 24.41
CA LEU A 594 29.27 -28.75 24.00
C LEU A 594 27.92 -28.45 23.32
N MET A 595 27.50 -29.32 22.40
CA MET A 595 26.19 -29.22 21.75
C MET A 595 25.04 -29.39 22.76
N ALA A 596 25.23 -30.19 23.80
CA ALA A 596 24.24 -30.34 24.86
C ALA A 596 24.07 -29.06 25.70
N VAL A 597 25.14 -28.28 25.90
CA VAL A 597 25.05 -26.95 26.53
C VAL A 597 24.32 -25.95 25.64
N ASP A 598 24.53 -26.01 24.32
CA ASP A 598 23.77 -25.20 23.36
C ASP A 598 22.28 -25.57 23.37
N VAL A 599 21.95 -26.86 23.48
CA VAL A 599 20.56 -27.34 23.64
C VAL A 599 19.96 -26.76 24.91
N LEU A 600 20.63 -26.88 26.06
CA LEU A 600 20.14 -26.32 27.31
C LEU A 600 19.91 -24.81 27.21
N THR A 601 20.84 -24.09 26.59
CA THR A 601 20.72 -22.63 26.40
C THR A 601 19.51 -22.26 25.53
N GLU A 602 19.24 -22.98 24.44
CA GLU A 602 18.06 -22.77 23.60
C GLU A 602 16.77 -23.13 24.37
N LEU A 603 16.79 -24.18 25.20
CA LEU A 603 15.64 -24.59 26.02
C LEU A 603 15.35 -23.58 27.15
N GLU A 604 16.36 -23.05 27.83
CA GLU A 604 16.21 -21.98 28.82
C GLU A 604 15.61 -20.72 28.17
N GLN A 605 16.02 -20.39 26.94
CA GLN A 605 15.44 -19.29 26.17
C GLN A 605 14.00 -19.58 25.71
N LEU A 606 13.69 -20.84 25.38
CA LEU A 606 12.37 -21.28 24.95
C LEU A 606 11.34 -21.25 26.09
N PHE A 607 11.73 -21.72 27.29
CA PHE A 607 10.82 -21.92 28.41
C PHE A 607 10.93 -20.87 29.52
N GLY A 608 11.96 -20.01 29.49
CA GLY A 608 12.14 -18.94 30.47
C GLY A 608 12.45 -19.45 31.89
N VAL A 609 12.96 -20.68 32.01
CA VAL A 609 13.36 -21.31 33.27
C VAL A 609 14.86 -21.60 33.22
N MET A 610 15.55 -21.54 34.37
CA MET A 610 16.92 -22.04 34.46
C MET A 610 16.88 -23.56 34.59
N ILE A 611 17.59 -24.26 33.71
CA ILE A 611 17.65 -25.73 33.68
C ILE A 611 18.99 -26.14 34.30
N PRO A 612 18.99 -26.88 35.44
CA PRO A 612 20.24 -27.31 36.07
C PRO A 612 21.10 -28.17 35.14
N LEU A 613 22.39 -27.84 35.05
CA LEU A 613 23.36 -28.57 34.23
C LEU A 613 23.55 -30.04 34.66
N THR A 614 23.07 -30.40 35.86
CA THR A 614 23.02 -31.77 36.36
C THR A 614 22.17 -32.71 35.50
N ILE A 615 21.23 -32.17 34.71
CA ILE A 615 20.40 -32.94 33.79
C ILE A 615 21.21 -33.66 32.70
N LEU A 616 22.44 -33.20 32.42
CA LEU A 616 23.37 -33.88 31.50
C LEU A 616 23.91 -35.20 32.06
N PHE A 617 23.82 -35.40 33.37
CA PHE A 617 24.53 -36.48 34.08
C PHE A 617 23.61 -37.47 34.81
N ASP A 618 22.36 -37.10 35.12
CA ASP A 618 21.44 -37.93 35.93
C ASP A 618 20.43 -38.76 35.11
N THR A 619 20.23 -38.47 33.82
CA THR A 619 19.26 -39.16 32.96
C THR A 619 19.83 -39.45 31.56
N ALA A 620 19.18 -40.35 30.81
CA ALA A 620 19.39 -40.41 29.37
C ALA A 620 18.94 -39.03 28.81
N PHE A 621 19.83 -38.28 28.17
CA PHE A 621 19.51 -36.92 27.71
C PHE A 621 18.59 -36.98 26.49
N THR A 622 17.32 -37.33 26.73
CA THR A 622 16.25 -37.55 25.73
C THR A 622 15.22 -36.41 25.77
N PRO A 623 14.48 -36.17 24.68
CA PRO A 623 13.40 -35.18 24.68
C PRO A 623 12.33 -35.39 25.77
N ASN A 624 11.96 -36.63 26.08
CA ASN A 624 10.96 -36.96 27.11
C ASN A 624 11.47 -36.71 28.54
N ASP A 625 12.74 -37.01 28.81
CA ASP A 625 13.33 -36.82 30.13
C ASP A 625 13.50 -35.34 30.45
N ILE A 626 13.95 -34.55 29.47
CA ILE A 626 14.06 -33.10 29.58
C ILE A 626 12.66 -32.46 29.74
N ALA A 627 11.64 -32.98 29.05
CA ALA A 627 10.27 -32.51 29.21
C ALA A 627 9.78 -32.69 30.65
N THR A 628 10.10 -33.83 31.26
CA THR A 628 9.69 -34.15 32.63
C THR A 628 10.33 -33.19 33.64
N GLU A 629 11.62 -32.90 33.48
CA GLU A 629 12.33 -31.97 34.37
C GLU A 629 11.81 -30.54 34.23
N ILE A 630 11.62 -30.06 32.99
CA ILE A 630 11.06 -28.73 32.73
C ILE A 630 9.63 -28.64 33.29
N GLN A 631 8.82 -29.69 33.13
CA GLN A 631 7.47 -29.75 33.68
C GLN A 631 7.48 -29.70 35.22
N CYS A 632 8.42 -30.37 35.86
CA CYS A 632 8.63 -30.32 37.30
C CYS A 632 9.05 -28.92 37.78
N ILE A 633 9.97 -28.25 37.09
CA ILE A 633 10.39 -26.87 37.40
C ILE A 633 9.19 -25.92 37.26
N LEU A 634 8.43 -26.03 36.17
CA LEU A 634 7.25 -25.18 35.92
C LEU A 634 6.12 -25.40 36.95
N THR A 635 6.02 -26.59 37.55
CA THR A 635 5.00 -26.87 38.59
C THR A 635 5.45 -26.55 40.02
N THR A 636 6.75 -26.33 40.25
CA THR A 636 7.31 -26.01 41.58
C THR A 636 7.59 -24.52 41.81
N MET A 637 7.42 -23.65 40.80
CA MET A 637 7.53 -22.20 41.00
C MET A 637 6.27 -21.63 41.69
N PRO A 638 6.40 -20.86 42.80
CA PRO A 638 5.29 -20.08 43.34
C PRO A 638 4.92 -18.96 42.34
N PRO A 639 3.64 -18.52 42.30
CA PRO A 639 3.24 -17.40 41.45
C PRO A 639 4.05 -16.16 41.84
N VAL A 640 4.81 -15.63 40.87
CA VAL A 640 5.56 -14.39 41.06
C VAL A 640 4.55 -13.27 41.30
N ALA A 641 4.52 -12.81 42.55
CA ALA A 641 3.77 -11.64 42.97
C ALA A 641 4.19 -10.42 42.14
N GLN A 642 3.17 -9.68 41.70
CA GLN A 642 3.31 -8.33 41.17
C GLN A 642 4.20 -7.50 42.11
N MET A 643 5.32 -7.00 41.61
CA MET A 643 6.06 -5.92 42.24
C MET A 643 6.01 -4.70 41.31
N SER A 644 5.02 -3.86 41.64
CA SER A 644 5.08 -2.38 41.77
C SER A 644 5.96 -1.58 40.83
#